data_AF-A0A8J7BAV4-F1
#
_entry.id   AF-A0A8J7BAV4-F1
#
_cell.length_a   1.000
_cell.length_b   1.000
_cell.length_c   1.000
_cell.angle_alpha   90.00
_cell.angle_beta   90.00
_cell.angle_gamma   90.00
#
_symmetry.space_group_name_H-M   'P 1'
#
loop_
_entity.id
_entity.type
_entity.pdbx_description
1 polymer ?
#
loop_
_entity_poly.entity_id
_entity_poly.type
_entity_poly.pdbx_seq_one_letter_code
_entity_poly.pdbx_strand_id
1 'polypeptide(L)'
;MSHSTSVVEELLTAIPQLRPSLYFKTSLTALSHAMEDHVLAGTAKFLVIASFQQERFYLQEANRYLRIAELTDQVYVLSALGTSFASRSENYETIAFDTDDALTQEWHLIVVGADYSACLICRERSPVPAIDGPHLDQTRRFEGVWTQDRYVSQRAADMLLDRIAGYRPDLADKIAIARQRYINPSLMPTERLDGSGGPDPFTQRLVTYLQAGQYKLLKAYKAITAQERRERLVNSITSVVRQSLNADEIFAKAAQELGQALHVCRCLIYPCSATDATVVIAHQHLNSKVESLLGETWPLATNPLFDYIQDTKEIVAIANTQDRESPFRYELEAIQPLIERWQIQSWLIVPLTYQDRLVGLIELHHCLPQPYEWSEDDTALVDAIATQLSVAIIQAEAYANLQDLNQQLEALDRTRANLIAITGHELRTPLSTIQVCLESLATEPDMPNELRQIMLQSALEDAERMRKLVQDFLTLSRLESGRVEWNLESLSIQECVDLALSSIHGSQDSAATPTIKVKIPKQVPLVRADGEWLVEVLAKLLDNAQKFTPTTGKIIIQVTRSSPTHLQVTVADTGRGIEPSRLNVVFDRFYQEEGALRRTTGGTGLGLAMCRQIVEGLGGIIWAESEGKNKGSQFHFTVPIAQGKLDSRSNRSAGTAKKQPATLPGNPSVLLDD
;
A
#
# COMPACT_ATOMS: atom_id res chain seq x y z
N MET A 1 27.65 7.46 -57.00
CA MET A 1 26.41 6.82 -57.48
C MET A 1 26.02 5.88 -56.36
N SER A 2 24.95 6.17 -55.63
CA SER A 2 24.51 5.30 -54.54
C SER A 2 23.80 4.08 -55.12
N HIS A 3 24.33 2.89 -54.84
CA HIS A 3 23.69 1.62 -55.12
C HIS A 3 22.86 1.23 -53.89
N SER A 4 21.54 1.36 -53.99
CA SER A 4 20.61 1.08 -52.88
C SER A 4 20.42 -0.41 -52.59
N THR A 5 21.02 -1.30 -53.39
CA THR A 5 20.78 -2.74 -53.36
C THR A 5 21.88 -3.45 -52.57
N SER A 6 21.53 -4.41 -51.72
CA SER A 6 22.46 -5.21 -50.91
C SER A 6 23.16 -6.28 -51.75
N VAL A 7 24.49 -6.42 -51.63
CA VAL A 7 25.24 -7.48 -52.35
C VAL A 7 24.84 -8.85 -51.83
N VAL A 8 24.55 -8.96 -50.53
CA VAL A 8 24.05 -10.18 -49.91
C VAL A 8 22.73 -10.60 -50.56
N GLU A 9 21.78 -9.67 -50.71
CA GLU A 9 20.46 -9.95 -51.32
C GLU A 9 20.58 -10.31 -52.81
N GLU A 10 21.44 -9.62 -53.56
CA GLU A 10 21.72 -9.94 -54.98
C GLU A 10 22.29 -11.36 -55.13
N LEU A 11 23.24 -11.74 -54.27
CA LEU A 11 23.84 -13.07 -54.29
C LEU A 11 22.83 -14.17 -53.96
N LEU A 12 21.99 -13.95 -52.94
CA LEU A 12 20.93 -14.90 -52.56
C LEU A 12 19.84 -15.03 -53.64
N THR A 13 19.55 -13.95 -54.36
CA THR A 13 18.62 -13.96 -55.50
C THR A 13 19.20 -14.73 -56.68
N ALA A 14 20.49 -14.54 -56.97
CA ALA A 14 21.18 -15.25 -58.05
C ALA A 14 21.39 -16.74 -57.74
N ILE A 15 21.55 -17.10 -56.46
CA ILE A 15 21.78 -18.48 -56.00
C ILE A 15 20.82 -18.82 -54.84
N PRO A 16 19.54 -19.15 -55.13
CA PRO A 16 18.52 -19.39 -54.11
C PRO A 16 18.79 -20.58 -53.18
N GLN A 17 19.75 -21.45 -53.53
CA GLN A 17 20.14 -22.62 -52.74
C GLN A 17 21.07 -22.25 -51.57
N LEU A 18 21.67 -21.06 -51.57
CA LEU A 18 22.52 -20.58 -50.48
C LEU A 18 21.69 -20.30 -49.23
N ARG A 19 22.14 -20.79 -48.09
CA ARG A 19 21.54 -20.51 -46.78
C ARG A 19 22.42 -19.55 -45.99
N PRO A 20 21.98 -18.31 -45.72
CA PRO A 20 22.74 -17.39 -44.89
C PRO A 20 22.80 -17.91 -43.45
N SER A 21 23.91 -17.59 -42.76
CA SER A 21 24.16 -17.92 -41.37
C SER A 21 24.40 -16.65 -40.55
N LEU A 22 24.17 -16.75 -39.24
CA LEU A 22 24.43 -15.66 -38.30
C LEU A 22 25.88 -15.71 -37.82
N TYR A 23 26.60 -14.61 -37.95
CA TYR A 23 27.95 -14.42 -37.45
C TYR A 23 28.02 -13.28 -36.43
N PHE A 24 28.91 -13.42 -35.46
CA PHE A 24 29.27 -12.34 -34.54
C PHE A 24 30.51 -11.62 -35.08
N LYS A 25 30.64 -10.32 -34.79
CA LYS A 25 31.79 -9.51 -35.22
C LYS A 25 33.13 -10.20 -34.98
N THR A 26 33.34 -10.75 -33.77
CA THR A 26 34.57 -11.44 -33.38
C THR A 26 34.86 -12.67 -34.24
N SER A 27 33.82 -13.41 -34.64
CA SER A 27 33.95 -14.57 -35.53
C SER A 27 34.27 -14.15 -36.97
N LEU A 28 33.64 -13.06 -37.45
CA LEU A 28 33.94 -12.50 -38.78
C LEU A 28 35.36 -11.96 -38.87
N THR A 29 35.83 -11.22 -37.86
CA THR A 29 37.21 -10.72 -37.83
C THR A 29 38.22 -11.86 -37.87
N ALA A 30 38.01 -12.92 -37.07
CA ALA A 30 38.88 -14.10 -37.09
C ALA A 30 38.87 -14.82 -38.46
N LEU A 31 37.70 -14.93 -39.10
CA LEU A 31 37.57 -15.51 -40.44
C LEU A 31 38.26 -14.65 -41.52
N SER A 32 38.06 -13.33 -41.48
CA SER A 32 38.71 -12.37 -42.37
C SER A 32 40.23 -12.48 -42.25
N HIS A 33 40.74 -12.49 -41.02
CA HIS A 33 42.17 -12.62 -40.75
C HIS A 33 42.73 -13.94 -41.24
N ALA A 34 42.01 -15.05 -41.05
CA ALA A 34 42.43 -16.36 -41.54
C ALA A 34 42.47 -16.42 -43.08
N MET A 35 41.50 -15.80 -43.76
CA MET A 35 41.46 -15.70 -45.23
C MET A 35 42.63 -14.85 -45.76
N GLU A 36 42.92 -13.72 -45.13
CA GLU A 36 44.04 -12.84 -45.48
C GLU A 36 45.40 -13.50 -45.21
N ASP A 37 45.55 -14.20 -44.08
CA ASP A 37 46.78 -14.92 -43.74
C ASP A 37 47.06 -16.06 -44.74
N HIS A 38 46.01 -16.71 -45.28
CA HIS A 38 46.16 -17.70 -46.35
C HIS A 38 46.70 -17.07 -47.64
N VAL A 39 46.23 -15.87 -47.99
CA VAL A 39 46.75 -15.12 -49.15
C VAL A 39 48.22 -14.74 -48.94
N LEU A 40 48.56 -14.25 -47.75
CA LEU A 40 49.92 -13.81 -47.41
C LEU A 40 50.94 -14.97 -47.29
N ALA A 41 50.49 -16.17 -46.94
CA ALA A 41 51.34 -17.35 -46.83
C ALA A 41 51.63 -18.03 -48.18
N GLY A 42 50.79 -17.78 -49.20
CA GLY A 42 50.92 -18.38 -50.52
C GLY A 42 51.80 -17.58 -51.49
N THR A 43 52.25 -18.24 -52.56
CA THR A 43 52.94 -17.61 -53.69
C THR A 43 52.03 -17.43 -54.93
N ALA A 44 50.76 -17.82 -54.81
CA ALA A 44 49.79 -17.72 -55.88
C ALA A 44 49.26 -16.28 -56.04
N LYS A 45 48.88 -15.90 -57.25
CA LYS A 45 48.21 -14.63 -57.50
C LYS A 45 46.71 -14.76 -57.26
N PHE A 46 46.15 -13.80 -56.54
CA PHE A 46 44.75 -13.78 -56.13
C PHE A 46 44.07 -12.49 -56.61
N LEU A 47 42.77 -12.58 -56.90
CA LEU A 47 41.87 -11.43 -56.84
C LEU A 47 41.42 -11.25 -55.39
N VAL A 48 41.65 -10.07 -54.81
CA VAL A 48 41.21 -9.71 -53.46
C VAL A 48 40.30 -8.50 -53.52
N ILE A 49 39.07 -8.64 -53.03
CA ILE A 49 38.11 -7.54 -52.90
C ILE A 49 37.65 -7.47 -51.45
N ALA A 50 37.91 -6.35 -50.78
CA ALA A 50 37.52 -6.12 -49.40
C ALA A 50 36.64 -4.87 -49.28
N SER A 51 35.63 -4.92 -48.42
CA SER A 51 34.74 -3.80 -48.14
C SER A 51 34.62 -3.56 -46.65
N PHE A 52 34.84 -2.31 -46.24
CA PHE A 52 34.76 -1.85 -44.86
C PHE A 52 33.60 -0.88 -44.69
N GLN A 53 32.75 -1.13 -43.69
CA GLN A 53 31.60 -0.28 -43.36
C GLN A 53 31.99 1.18 -43.05
N GLN A 54 33.19 1.40 -42.50
CA GLN A 54 33.70 2.71 -42.07
C GLN A 54 35.22 2.80 -42.22
N GLU A 55 35.73 3.99 -42.53
CA GLU A 55 37.18 4.26 -42.72
C GLU A 55 38.04 3.79 -41.55
N ARG A 56 37.58 3.99 -40.30
CA ARG A 56 38.35 3.60 -39.10
C ARG A 56 38.71 2.12 -39.06
N PHE A 57 37.87 1.25 -39.63
CA PHE A 57 38.11 -0.20 -39.65
C PHE A 57 39.14 -0.56 -40.72
N TYR A 58 39.10 0.12 -41.87
CA TYR A 58 40.14 -0.02 -42.89
C TYR A 58 41.51 0.46 -42.39
N LEU A 59 41.58 1.60 -41.70
CA LEU A 59 42.86 2.15 -41.21
C LEU A 59 43.60 1.19 -40.27
N GLN A 60 42.88 0.34 -39.54
CA GLN A 60 43.47 -0.69 -38.69
C GLN A 60 44.12 -1.82 -39.51
N GLU A 61 43.64 -2.07 -40.72
CA GLU A 61 44.06 -3.19 -41.59
C GLU A 61 44.90 -2.74 -42.80
N ALA A 62 45.09 -1.44 -43.02
CA ALA A 62 45.74 -0.88 -44.21
C ALA A 62 47.13 -1.49 -44.51
N ASN A 63 47.96 -1.69 -43.48
CA ASN A 63 49.27 -2.33 -43.62
C ASN A 63 49.20 -3.75 -44.16
N ARG A 64 48.10 -4.47 -43.90
CA ARG A 64 47.92 -5.84 -44.36
C ARG A 64 47.59 -5.89 -45.85
N TYR A 65 46.70 -5.01 -46.32
CA TYR A 65 46.39 -4.89 -47.75
C TYR A 65 47.57 -4.38 -48.58
N LEU A 66 48.44 -3.53 -48.00
CA LEU A 66 49.72 -3.16 -48.62
C LEU A 66 50.59 -4.40 -48.88
N ARG A 67 50.74 -5.30 -47.90
CA ARG A 67 51.49 -6.55 -48.07
C ARG A 67 50.84 -7.51 -49.08
N ILE A 68 49.51 -7.58 -49.12
CA ILE A 68 48.79 -8.39 -50.12
C ILE A 68 49.06 -7.84 -51.53
N ALA A 69 49.09 -6.52 -51.70
CA ALA A 69 49.35 -5.87 -52.99
C ALA A 69 50.77 -6.09 -53.53
N GLU A 70 51.74 -6.44 -52.67
CA GLU A 70 53.08 -6.87 -53.11
C GLU A 70 53.04 -8.24 -53.82
N LEU A 71 52.03 -9.08 -53.51
CA LEU A 71 51.89 -10.43 -54.07
C LEU A 71 51.01 -10.47 -55.33
N THR A 72 50.03 -9.57 -55.42
CA THR A 72 49.06 -9.55 -56.52
C THR A 72 48.69 -8.14 -56.96
N ASP A 73 48.53 -7.95 -58.26
CA ASP A 73 48.14 -6.69 -58.90
C ASP A 73 46.63 -6.42 -58.83
N GLN A 74 45.85 -7.39 -58.34
CA GLN A 74 44.38 -7.37 -58.33
C GLN A 74 43.82 -7.27 -56.91
N VAL A 75 44.02 -6.11 -56.29
CA VAL A 75 43.53 -5.78 -54.94
C VAL A 75 42.64 -4.54 -55.01
N TYR A 76 41.41 -4.69 -54.52
CA TYR A 76 40.39 -3.64 -54.48
C TYR A 76 39.85 -3.50 -53.06
N VAL A 77 39.94 -2.30 -52.49
CA VAL A 77 39.47 -2.01 -51.14
C VAL A 77 38.43 -0.90 -51.17
N LEU A 78 37.22 -1.22 -50.74
CA LEU A 78 36.09 -0.31 -50.64
C LEU A 78 35.94 0.17 -49.20
N SER A 79 35.69 1.46 -49.00
CA SER A 79 35.28 2.00 -47.70
C SER A 79 34.36 3.21 -47.87
N ALA A 80 33.48 3.43 -46.90
CA ALA A 80 32.69 4.66 -46.82
C ALA A 80 33.61 5.89 -46.73
N LEU A 81 33.20 6.97 -47.39
CA LEU A 81 33.89 8.27 -47.34
C LEU A 81 34.09 8.74 -45.88
N GLY A 82 35.30 9.17 -45.57
CA GLY A 82 35.65 9.76 -44.28
C GLY A 82 36.67 10.89 -44.42
N THR A 83 37.44 11.18 -43.38
CA THR A 83 38.33 12.36 -43.33
C THR A 83 39.60 12.20 -44.17
N SER A 84 40.09 10.98 -44.41
CA SER A 84 41.33 10.74 -45.17
C SER A 84 41.24 9.68 -46.28
N PHE A 85 40.18 8.88 -46.32
CA PHE A 85 39.98 7.84 -47.33
C PHE A 85 39.41 8.42 -48.62
N ALA A 86 40.13 8.25 -49.72
CA ALA A 86 39.73 8.68 -51.05
C ALA A 86 40.03 7.60 -52.08
N SER A 87 39.32 7.65 -53.20
CA SER A 87 39.59 6.77 -54.34
C SER A 87 40.96 7.10 -54.96
N ARG A 88 41.89 6.14 -54.95
CA ARG A 88 43.27 6.28 -55.45
C ARG A 88 43.75 4.98 -56.08
N SER A 89 44.78 5.11 -56.92
CA SER A 89 45.47 4.00 -57.58
C SER A 89 46.96 4.13 -57.24
N GLU A 90 47.31 3.68 -56.03
CA GLU A 90 48.69 3.68 -55.52
C GLU A 90 49.22 2.23 -55.55
N ASN A 91 49.39 1.61 -54.38
CA ASN A 91 49.85 0.21 -54.27
C ASN A 91 48.72 -0.78 -54.59
N TYR A 92 47.48 -0.42 -54.29
CA TYR A 92 46.25 -1.11 -54.67
C TYR A 92 45.13 -0.10 -54.92
N GLU A 93 44.00 -0.57 -55.44
CA GLU A 93 42.87 0.30 -55.76
C GLU A 93 42.03 0.55 -54.50
N THR A 94 41.92 1.82 -54.10
CA THR A 94 40.94 2.26 -53.10
C THR A 94 39.71 2.83 -53.78
N ILE A 95 38.53 2.50 -53.27
CA ILE A 95 37.24 2.91 -53.83
C ILE A 95 36.40 3.48 -52.70
N ALA A 96 36.21 4.79 -52.70
CA ALA A 96 35.35 5.46 -51.75
C ALA A 96 33.89 5.39 -52.22
N PHE A 97 33.00 4.84 -51.39
CA PHE A 97 31.56 4.81 -51.65
C PHE A 97 30.80 5.81 -50.75
N ASP A 98 29.61 6.18 -51.20
CA ASP A 98 28.74 7.17 -50.56
C ASP A 98 28.22 6.65 -49.20
N THR A 99 28.01 7.54 -48.22
CA THR A 99 27.56 7.17 -46.87
C THR A 99 26.12 6.66 -46.80
N ASP A 100 25.36 6.82 -47.88
CA ASP A 100 23.98 6.33 -48.00
C ASP A 100 23.91 4.98 -48.74
N ASP A 101 25.06 4.38 -49.07
CA ASP A 101 25.13 3.12 -49.80
C ASP A 101 24.82 1.91 -48.91
N ALA A 102 24.22 0.86 -49.48
CA ALA A 102 23.98 -0.40 -48.78
C ALA A 102 25.28 -1.03 -48.25
N LEU A 103 26.42 -0.81 -48.92
CA LEU A 103 27.76 -1.25 -48.49
C LEU A 103 28.17 -0.72 -47.10
N THR A 104 27.57 0.38 -46.63
CA THR A 104 27.83 0.88 -45.25
C THR A 104 27.35 -0.09 -44.17
N GLN A 105 26.41 -0.98 -44.49
CA GLN A 105 25.89 -2.01 -43.60
C GLN A 105 26.46 -3.39 -43.92
N GLU A 106 27.35 -3.52 -44.89
CA GLU A 106 27.89 -4.81 -45.34
C GLU A 106 29.39 -4.95 -45.07
N TRP A 107 29.82 -6.18 -44.84
CA TRP A 107 31.21 -6.60 -44.69
C TRP A 107 31.50 -7.63 -45.76
N HIS A 108 32.43 -7.31 -46.66
CA HIS A 108 32.85 -8.22 -47.74
C HIS A 108 34.34 -8.50 -47.68
N LEU A 109 34.72 -9.76 -47.83
CA LEU A 109 36.07 -10.17 -48.20
C LEU A 109 35.97 -11.34 -49.18
N ILE A 110 36.44 -11.13 -50.39
CA ILE A 110 36.45 -12.14 -51.45
C ILE A 110 37.89 -12.36 -51.91
N VAL A 111 38.28 -13.64 -51.96
CA VAL A 111 39.58 -14.08 -52.44
C VAL A 111 39.35 -15.14 -53.53
N VAL A 112 39.86 -14.91 -54.74
CA VAL A 112 39.77 -15.87 -55.84
C VAL A 112 41.15 -16.11 -56.46
N GLY A 113 41.64 -17.33 -56.39
CA GLY A 113 42.87 -17.79 -57.02
C GLY A 113 42.70 -19.18 -57.65
N ALA A 114 43.77 -19.69 -58.25
CA ALA A 114 43.75 -20.95 -58.99
C ALA A 114 43.41 -22.17 -58.10
N ASP A 115 43.94 -22.20 -56.88
CA ASP A 115 43.82 -23.34 -55.96
C ASP A 115 43.00 -23.04 -54.70
N TYR A 116 42.69 -21.76 -54.45
CA TYR A 116 41.91 -21.33 -53.30
C TYR A 116 40.90 -20.28 -53.73
N SER A 117 39.65 -20.43 -53.29
CA SER A 117 38.58 -19.46 -53.50
C SER A 117 37.78 -19.40 -52.23
N ALA A 118 37.55 -18.20 -51.71
CA ALA A 118 36.77 -18.00 -50.50
C ALA A 118 36.02 -16.68 -50.56
N CYS A 119 34.81 -16.68 -50.05
CA CYS A 119 33.93 -15.53 -50.05
C CYS A 119 33.31 -15.39 -48.66
N LEU A 120 33.43 -14.20 -48.08
CA LEU A 120 32.76 -13.78 -46.87
C LEU A 120 31.94 -12.55 -47.20
N ILE A 121 30.61 -12.69 -47.24
CA ILE A 121 29.71 -11.58 -47.55
C ILE A 121 28.59 -11.55 -46.52
N CYS A 122 28.57 -10.51 -45.70
CA CYS A 122 27.63 -10.40 -44.59
C CYS A 122 27.07 -8.99 -44.46
N ARG A 123 25.80 -8.89 -44.08
CA ARG A 123 25.13 -7.64 -43.74
C ARG A 123 24.88 -7.58 -42.24
N GLU A 124 25.13 -6.43 -41.65
CA GLU A 124 24.81 -6.18 -40.25
C GLU A 124 23.29 -6.18 -40.04
N ARG A 125 22.82 -6.96 -39.06
CA ARG A 125 21.45 -6.83 -38.57
C ARG A 125 21.39 -5.64 -37.61
N SER A 126 20.43 -4.74 -37.80
CA SER A 126 20.21 -3.61 -36.91
C SER A 126 20.23 -4.04 -35.43
N PRO A 127 20.77 -3.21 -34.53
CA PRO A 127 20.79 -3.53 -33.11
C PRO A 127 19.37 -3.81 -32.63
N VAL A 128 19.20 -4.91 -31.90
CA VAL A 128 17.99 -5.14 -31.10
C VAL A 128 17.86 -3.94 -30.15
N PRO A 129 16.68 -3.32 -29.97
CA PRO A 129 16.56 -2.11 -29.17
C PRO A 129 17.05 -2.35 -27.73
N ALA A 130 17.91 -1.44 -27.28
CA ALA A 130 18.28 -1.09 -25.90
C ALA A 130 18.75 -2.24 -24.97
N ILE A 131 20.05 -2.49 -24.96
CA ILE A 131 20.79 -2.83 -23.73
C ILE A 131 22.07 -1.99 -23.75
N ASP A 132 22.11 -0.90 -22.98
CA ASP A 132 23.27 -0.01 -22.90
C ASP A 132 24.43 -0.66 -22.12
N GLY A 133 25.63 -0.65 -22.68
CA GLY A 133 26.85 -1.10 -21.98
C GLY A 133 28.13 -1.08 -22.85
N PRO A 134 29.32 -0.93 -22.25
CA PRO A 134 30.60 -0.78 -22.95
C PRO A 134 31.09 -2.04 -23.70
N HIS A 135 30.42 -3.19 -23.53
CA HIS A 135 30.77 -4.47 -24.17
C HIS A 135 30.01 -4.74 -25.49
N LEU A 136 29.18 -3.81 -25.98
CA LEU A 136 28.23 -4.06 -27.09
C LEU A 136 28.88 -4.30 -28.46
N ASP A 137 30.05 -3.72 -28.75
CA ASP A 137 30.67 -3.83 -30.09
C ASP A 137 31.08 -5.27 -30.44
N GLN A 138 31.37 -6.10 -29.44
CA GLN A 138 31.64 -7.54 -29.63
C GLN A 138 30.36 -8.37 -29.88
N THR A 139 29.18 -7.81 -29.58
CA THR A 139 27.87 -8.48 -29.69
C THR A 139 27.13 -8.18 -30.99
N ARG A 140 27.72 -7.34 -31.87
CA ARG A 140 27.18 -7.03 -33.20
C ARG A 140 26.98 -8.29 -34.02
N ARG A 141 25.82 -8.37 -34.67
CA ARG A 141 25.35 -9.54 -35.41
C ARG A 141 25.33 -9.24 -36.89
N PHE A 142 25.82 -10.19 -37.65
CA PHE A 142 25.89 -10.13 -39.10
C PHE A 142 25.21 -11.38 -39.66
N GLU A 143 24.46 -11.21 -40.73
CA GLU A 143 23.84 -12.30 -41.47
C GLU A 143 24.43 -12.35 -42.87
N GLY A 144 24.86 -13.54 -43.30
CA GLY A 144 25.53 -13.63 -44.58
C GLY A 144 26.02 -15.02 -44.93
N VAL A 145 26.86 -15.08 -45.96
CA VAL A 145 27.42 -16.31 -46.50
C VAL A 145 28.92 -16.28 -46.34
N TRP A 146 29.46 -17.37 -45.79
CA TRP A 146 30.88 -17.68 -45.86
C TRP A 146 31.03 -19.03 -46.55
N THR A 147 31.85 -19.11 -47.59
CA THR A 147 32.04 -20.33 -48.36
C THR A 147 33.41 -20.38 -49.03
N GLN A 148 33.91 -21.59 -49.29
CA GLN A 148 35.07 -21.84 -50.16
C GLN A 148 34.65 -22.35 -51.56
N ASP A 149 33.35 -22.39 -51.83
CA ASP A 149 32.83 -22.77 -53.14
C ASP A 149 33.26 -21.74 -54.19
N ARG A 150 33.93 -22.24 -55.24
CA ARG A 150 34.51 -21.40 -56.29
C ARG A 150 33.45 -20.71 -57.14
N TYR A 151 32.33 -21.37 -57.41
CA TYR A 151 31.24 -20.78 -58.19
C TYR A 151 30.64 -19.59 -57.45
N VAL A 152 30.29 -19.78 -56.18
CA VAL A 152 29.75 -18.71 -55.33
C VAL A 152 30.75 -17.56 -55.17
N SER A 153 32.03 -17.87 -54.94
CA SER A 153 33.07 -16.85 -54.77
C SER A 153 33.28 -16.03 -56.04
N GLN A 154 33.28 -16.67 -57.22
CA GLN A 154 33.41 -15.97 -58.49
C GLN A 154 32.18 -15.11 -58.83
N ARG A 155 30.96 -15.62 -58.57
CA ARG A 155 29.72 -14.86 -58.77
C ARG A 155 29.70 -13.59 -57.91
N ALA A 156 30.07 -13.74 -56.64
CA ALA A 156 30.16 -12.62 -55.71
C ALA A 156 31.26 -11.61 -56.10
N ALA A 157 32.42 -12.08 -56.56
CA ALA A 157 33.47 -11.22 -57.09
C ALA A 157 33.01 -10.41 -58.30
N ASP A 158 32.28 -11.04 -59.23
CA ASP A 158 31.76 -10.39 -60.44
C ASP A 158 30.79 -9.25 -60.10
N MET A 159 29.87 -9.48 -59.14
CA MET A 159 28.94 -8.47 -58.64
C MET A 159 29.67 -7.27 -58.01
N LEU A 160 30.71 -7.51 -57.20
CA LEU A 160 31.49 -6.41 -56.61
C LEU A 160 32.34 -5.68 -57.65
N LEU A 161 32.87 -6.37 -58.67
CA LEU A 161 33.60 -5.74 -59.77
C LEU A 161 32.70 -4.84 -60.61
N ASP A 162 31.45 -5.22 -60.85
CA ASP A 162 30.46 -4.35 -61.50
C ASP A 162 30.21 -3.07 -60.69
N ARG A 163 30.07 -3.19 -59.37
CA ARG A 163 29.93 -2.01 -58.50
C ARG A 163 31.18 -1.14 -58.49
N ILE A 164 32.37 -1.73 -58.43
CA ILE A 164 33.64 -1.01 -58.52
C ILE A 164 33.72 -0.24 -59.84
N ALA A 165 33.34 -0.86 -60.97
CA ALA A 165 33.31 -0.19 -62.27
C ALA A 165 32.32 0.98 -62.30
N GLY A 166 31.20 0.87 -61.57
CA GLY A 166 30.24 1.96 -61.36
C GLY A 166 30.81 3.17 -60.61
N TYR A 167 31.62 2.94 -59.56
CA TYR A 167 32.28 4.02 -58.82
C TYR A 167 33.53 4.57 -59.49
N ARG A 168 34.30 3.71 -60.16
CA ARG A 168 35.59 4.02 -60.79
C ARG A 168 35.62 3.49 -62.23
N PRO A 169 34.98 4.18 -63.18
CA PRO A 169 34.96 3.77 -64.59
C PRO A 169 36.36 3.70 -65.22
N ASP A 170 37.32 4.46 -64.67
CA ASP A 170 38.72 4.46 -65.09
C ASP A 170 39.44 3.12 -64.85
N LEU A 171 38.91 2.26 -63.99
CA LEU A 171 39.47 0.92 -63.73
C LEU A 171 38.94 -0.16 -64.70
N ALA A 172 38.14 0.19 -65.70
CA ALA A 172 37.49 -0.77 -66.59
C ALA A 172 38.46 -1.78 -67.23
N ASP A 173 39.62 -1.34 -67.72
CA ASP A 173 40.62 -2.22 -68.33
C ASP A 173 41.23 -3.21 -67.32
N LYS A 174 41.51 -2.73 -66.09
CA LYS A 174 42.04 -3.56 -65.01
C LYS A 174 41.01 -4.60 -64.55
N ILE A 175 39.76 -4.20 -64.44
CA ILE A 175 38.62 -5.08 -64.10
C ILE A 175 38.40 -6.14 -65.20
N ALA A 176 38.55 -5.78 -66.48
CA ALA A 176 38.46 -6.73 -67.58
C ALA A 176 39.56 -7.81 -67.49
N ILE A 177 40.79 -7.42 -67.13
CA ILE A 177 41.89 -8.37 -66.87
C ILE A 177 41.57 -9.27 -65.67
N ALA A 178 41.04 -8.72 -64.58
CA ALA A 178 40.62 -9.49 -63.41
C ALA A 178 39.55 -10.54 -63.78
N ARG A 179 38.54 -10.14 -64.56
CA ARG A 179 37.48 -11.02 -65.07
C ARG A 179 38.04 -12.15 -65.92
N GLN A 180 38.89 -11.82 -66.90
CA GLN A 180 39.49 -12.82 -67.78
C GLN A 180 40.32 -13.85 -67.02
N ARG A 181 40.98 -13.43 -65.92
CA ARG A 181 41.90 -14.28 -65.17
C ARG A 181 41.22 -15.13 -64.10
N TYR A 182 40.21 -14.59 -63.42
CA TYR A 182 39.67 -15.20 -62.20
C TYR A 182 38.18 -15.57 -62.27
N ILE A 183 37.44 -15.09 -63.26
CA ILE A 183 36.01 -15.37 -63.41
C ILE A 183 35.79 -16.26 -64.63
N ASN A 184 35.28 -17.46 -64.42
CA ASN A 184 34.93 -18.38 -65.50
C ASN A 184 33.41 -18.32 -65.76
N PRO A 185 32.97 -17.77 -66.91
CA PRO A 185 31.54 -17.67 -67.21
C PRO A 185 30.89 -19.02 -67.54
N SER A 186 31.67 -20.06 -67.86
CA SER A 186 31.17 -21.41 -68.16
C SER A 186 31.04 -22.30 -66.91
N LEU A 187 31.42 -21.81 -65.73
CA LEU A 187 31.27 -22.53 -64.48
C LEU A 187 29.78 -22.63 -64.11
N MET A 188 29.27 -23.84 -63.87
CA MET A 188 27.89 -24.08 -63.45
C MET A 188 27.80 -24.25 -61.92
N PRO A 189 26.64 -24.00 -61.29
CA PRO A 189 26.42 -24.34 -59.89
C PRO A 189 26.67 -25.84 -59.68
N THR A 190 27.48 -26.18 -58.70
CA THR A 190 27.79 -27.57 -58.35
C THR A 190 26.50 -28.27 -57.87
N GLU A 191 26.01 -29.31 -58.57
CA GLU A 191 24.75 -30.03 -58.24
C GLU A 191 24.73 -30.71 -56.85
N ARG A 192 25.86 -30.70 -56.13
CA ARG A 192 25.94 -31.06 -54.71
C ARG A 192 26.71 -29.97 -53.96
N LEU A 193 25.98 -29.04 -53.35
CA LEU A 193 26.48 -28.17 -52.29
C LEU A 193 26.76 -28.95 -50.98
N ASP A 194 26.54 -30.27 -50.97
CA ASP A 194 26.87 -31.19 -49.88
C ASP A 194 28.24 -31.86 -50.12
N GLY A 195 29.31 -31.28 -49.57
CA GLY A 195 30.31 -32.10 -48.86
C GLY A 195 31.76 -32.21 -49.37
N SER A 196 32.15 -31.69 -50.54
CA SER A 196 33.57 -31.81 -50.98
C SER A 196 34.26 -30.52 -51.46
N GLY A 197 33.59 -29.37 -51.36
CA GLY A 197 34.15 -28.03 -51.60
C GLY A 197 33.76 -27.01 -50.53
N GLY A 198 33.22 -27.47 -49.40
CA GLY A 198 32.95 -26.63 -48.24
C GLY A 198 34.26 -26.25 -47.54
N PRO A 199 34.25 -25.21 -46.70
CA PRO A 199 35.40 -24.90 -45.87
C PRO A 199 35.90 -26.14 -45.13
N ASP A 200 37.22 -26.32 -45.04
CA ASP A 200 37.87 -27.44 -44.31
C ASP A 200 37.06 -27.79 -43.05
N PRO A 201 36.67 -29.06 -42.82
CA PRO A 201 35.95 -29.49 -41.62
C PRO A 201 36.50 -28.93 -40.31
N PHE A 202 37.81 -28.65 -40.25
CA PHE A 202 38.43 -27.93 -39.13
C PHE A 202 37.88 -26.50 -38.96
N THR A 203 37.91 -25.70 -40.02
CA THR A 203 37.46 -24.30 -40.01
C THR A 203 35.95 -24.20 -39.75
N GLN A 204 35.16 -25.11 -40.32
CA GLN A 204 33.72 -25.15 -40.04
C GLN A 204 33.45 -25.45 -38.55
N ARG A 205 34.16 -26.42 -37.94
CA ARG A 205 34.05 -26.71 -36.50
C ARG A 205 34.51 -25.55 -35.63
N LEU A 206 35.59 -24.86 -36.01
CA LEU A 206 36.10 -23.71 -35.28
C LEU A 206 35.07 -22.56 -35.25
N VAL A 207 34.47 -22.26 -36.40
CA VAL A 207 33.41 -21.24 -36.50
C VAL A 207 32.19 -21.63 -35.67
N THR A 208 31.73 -22.88 -35.77
CA THR A 208 30.62 -23.37 -34.95
C THR A 208 30.95 -23.29 -33.45
N TYR A 209 32.18 -23.62 -33.05
CA TYR A 209 32.61 -23.52 -31.64
C TYR A 209 32.62 -22.07 -31.15
N LEU A 210 33.16 -21.13 -31.94
CA LEU A 210 33.17 -19.70 -31.62
C LEU A 210 31.75 -19.14 -31.53
N GLN A 211 30.87 -19.48 -32.48
CA GLN A 211 29.47 -19.08 -32.48
C GLN A 211 28.71 -19.62 -31.27
N ALA A 212 28.90 -20.90 -30.93
CA ALA A 212 28.28 -21.52 -29.77
C ALA A 212 28.75 -20.88 -28.46
N GLY A 213 30.05 -20.54 -28.34
CA GLY A 213 30.61 -19.82 -27.20
C GLY A 213 30.01 -18.42 -27.03
N GLN A 214 29.96 -17.63 -28.11
CA GLN A 214 29.38 -16.28 -28.10
C GLN A 214 27.88 -16.28 -27.80
N TYR A 215 27.14 -17.25 -28.35
CA TYR A 215 25.72 -17.42 -28.04
C TYR A 215 25.48 -17.75 -26.55
N LYS A 216 26.28 -18.67 -25.97
CA LYS A 216 26.22 -18.99 -24.54
C LYS A 216 26.50 -17.75 -23.68
N LEU A 217 27.51 -16.97 -24.04
CA LEU A 217 27.88 -15.75 -23.33
C LEU A 217 26.75 -14.71 -23.37
N LEU A 218 26.13 -14.50 -24.54
CA LEU A 218 24.98 -13.60 -24.68
C LEU A 218 23.76 -14.07 -23.88
N LYS A 219 23.50 -15.38 -23.86
CA LYS A 219 22.42 -15.96 -23.05
C LYS A 219 22.69 -15.73 -21.56
N ALA A 220 23.93 -15.92 -21.11
CA ALA A 220 24.33 -15.67 -19.73
C ALA A 220 24.20 -14.19 -19.35
N TYR A 221 24.68 -13.26 -20.21
CA TYR A 221 24.53 -11.83 -19.96
C TYR A 221 23.05 -11.40 -19.84
N LYS A 222 22.19 -11.88 -20.75
CA LYS A 222 20.75 -11.61 -20.67
C LYS A 222 20.14 -12.08 -19.35
N ALA A 223 20.52 -13.28 -18.90
CA ALA A 223 20.04 -13.82 -17.62
C ALA A 223 20.51 -12.97 -16.43
N ILE A 224 21.79 -12.58 -16.41
CA ILE A 224 22.36 -11.72 -15.36
C ILE A 224 21.66 -10.36 -15.33
N THR A 225 21.47 -9.71 -16.48
CA THR A 225 20.80 -8.41 -16.54
C THR A 225 19.33 -8.49 -16.09
N ALA A 226 18.63 -9.57 -16.46
CA ALA A 226 17.27 -9.81 -15.98
C ALA A 226 17.23 -9.99 -14.46
N GLN A 227 18.16 -10.77 -13.90
CA GLN A 227 18.29 -10.98 -12.46
C GLN A 227 18.61 -9.68 -11.71
N GLU A 228 19.57 -8.88 -12.19
CA GLU A 228 19.90 -7.58 -11.58
C GLU A 228 18.69 -6.63 -11.59
N ARG A 229 17.91 -6.61 -12.67
CA ARG A 229 16.70 -5.79 -12.77
C ARG A 229 15.66 -6.22 -11.73
N ARG A 230 15.48 -7.53 -11.54
CA ARG A 230 14.59 -8.12 -10.53
C ARG A 230 15.01 -7.71 -9.12
N GLU A 231 16.27 -7.89 -8.78
CA GLU A 231 16.81 -7.55 -7.45
C GLU A 231 16.73 -6.04 -7.16
N ARG A 232 16.98 -5.19 -8.16
CA ARG A 232 16.81 -3.73 -8.00
C ARG A 232 15.38 -3.35 -7.69
N LEU A 233 14.39 -3.95 -8.37
CA LEU A 233 12.98 -3.65 -8.12
C LEU A 233 12.57 -4.07 -6.71
N VAL A 234 12.91 -5.29 -6.30
CA VAL A 234 12.61 -5.80 -4.96
C VAL A 234 13.24 -4.87 -3.90
N ASN A 235 14.53 -4.52 -4.04
CA ASN A 235 15.21 -3.63 -3.10
C ASN A 235 14.63 -2.21 -3.07
N SER A 236 14.17 -1.70 -4.21
CA SER A 236 13.53 -0.38 -4.30
C SER A 236 12.22 -0.36 -3.50
N ILE A 237 11.35 -1.35 -3.72
CA ILE A 237 10.09 -1.48 -2.97
C ILE A 237 10.37 -1.74 -1.49
N THR A 238 11.35 -2.57 -1.15
CA THR A 238 11.78 -2.77 0.25
C THR A 238 12.20 -1.44 0.89
N SER A 239 12.92 -0.59 0.15
CA SER A 239 13.35 0.72 0.65
C SER A 239 12.17 1.65 0.92
N VAL A 240 11.17 1.67 0.03
CA VAL A 240 9.93 2.45 0.20
C VAL A 240 9.18 1.99 1.46
N VAL A 241 9.00 0.67 1.60
CA VAL A 241 8.38 0.04 2.78
C VAL A 241 9.11 0.40 4.08
N ARG A 242 10.44 0.53 4.05
CA ARG A 242 11.22 0.91 5.23
C ARG A 242 11.18 2.40 5.56
N GLN A 243 10.94 3.26 4.57
CA GLN A 243 10.98 4.72 4.74
C GLN A 243 9.62 5.32 5.11
N SER A 244 8.53 4.67 4.73
CA SER A 244 7.17 5.11 5.04
C SER A 244 6.43 4.08 5.88
N LEU A 245 5.68 4.56 6.87
CA LEU A 245 4.70 3.77 7.62
C LEU A 245 3.28 4.04 7.13
N ASN A 246 3.13 4.79 6.05
CA ASN A 246 1.84 5.11 5.45
C ASN A 246 1.54 4.12 4.31
N ALA A 247 0.50 3.29 4.52
CA ALA A 247 0.08 2.28 3.55
C ALA A 247 -0.23 2.89 2.16
N ASP A 248 -0.84 4.08 2.11
CA ASP A 248 -1.18 4.73 0.85
C ASP A 248 0.05 5.15 0.04
N GLU A 249 1.07 5.67 0.71
CA GLU A 249 2.33 6.05 0.05
C GLU A 249 3.07 4.81 -0.48
N ILE A 250 3.10 3.75 0.33
CA ILE A 250 3.69 2.46 -0.04
C ILE A 250 3.00 1.90 -1.28
N PHE A 251 1.66 1.86 -1.32
CA PHE A 251 0.90 1.31 -2.43
C PHE A 251 1.03 2.14 -3.70
N ALA A 252 0.91 3.47 -3.62
CA ALA A 252 1.07 4.34 -4.77
C ALA A 252 2.43 4.13 -5.44
N LYS A 253 3.49 4.08 -4.63
CA LYS A 253 4.85 3.93 -5.13
C LYS A 253 5.14 2.52 -5.65
N ALA A 254 4.69 1.48 -4.94
CA ALA A 254 4.85 0.10 -5.37
C ALA A 254 4.08 -0.18 -6.68
N ALA A 255 2.85 0.34 -6.83
CA ALA A 255 2.09 0.21 -8.07
C ALA A 255 2.84 0.85 -9.24
N GLN A 256 3.39 2.06 -9.02
CA GLN A 256 4.18 2.76 -10.04
C GLN A 256 5.44 1.98 -10.45
N GLU A 257 6.23 1.51 -9.49
CA GLU A 257 7.48 0.80 -9.79
C GLU A 257 7.24 -0.57 -10.42
N LEU A 258 6.28 -1.34 -9.90
CA LEU A 258 5.90 -2.65 -10.44
C LEU A 258 5.39 -2.49 -11.89
N GLY A 259 4.48 -1.54 -12.11
CA GLY A 259 3.90 -1.27 -13.41
C GLY A 259 4.93 -0.86 -14.46
N GLN A 260 5.87 0.01 -14.08
CA GLN A 260 6.99 0.42 -14.95
C GLN A 260 7.96 -0.73 -15.24
N ALA A 261 8.28 -1.54 -14.24
CA ALA A 261 9.25 -2.61 -14.37
C ALA A 261 8.77 -3.73 -15.29
N LEU A 262 7.49 -4.10 -15.21
CA LEU A 262 6.87 -5.14 -16.05
C LEU A 262 6.28 -4.57 -17.36
N HIS A 263 6.33 -3.25 -17.56
CA HIS A 263 5.77 -2.57 -18.73
C HIS A 263 4.29 -2.87 -18.99
N VAL A 264 3.51 -3.17 -17.95
CA VAL A 264 2.09 -3.51 -18.05
C VAL A 264 1.23 -2.27 -18.32
N CYS A 265 0.05 -2.47 -18.92
CA CYS A 265 -0.84 -1.36 -19.25
C CYS A 265 -1.38 -0.70 -17.98
N ARG A 266 -1.77 -1.51 -16.99
CA ARG A 266 -2.29 -1.07 -15.70
C ARG A 266 -1.75 -1.96 -14.58
N CYS A 267 -1.40 -1.36 -13.44
CA CYS A 267 -1.14 -2.06 -12.18
C CYS A 267 -2.03 -1.46 -11.11
N LEU A 268 -2.76 -2.28 -10.37
CA LEU A 268 -3.58 -1.89 -9.23
C LEU A 268 -3.00 -2.57 -7.98
N ILE A 269 -2.95 -1.83 -6.88
CA ILE A 269 -2.62 -2.39 -5.57
C ILE A 269 -3.62 -1.80 -4.59
N TYR A 270 -4.37 -2.65 -3.90
CA TYR A 270 -5.39 -2.18 -2.97
C TYR A 270 -5.57 -3.14 -1.79
N PRO A 271 -5.87 -2.60 -0.59
CA PRO A 271 -6.23 -3.42 0.55
C PRO A 271 -7.64 -3.97 0.37
N CYS A 272 -7.87 -5.21 0.79
CA CYS A 272 -9.19 -5.81 0.82
C CYS A 272 -9.23 -6.95 1.85
N SER A 273 -10.44 -7.23 2.31
CA SER A 273 -10.76 -8.31 3.23
C SER A 273 -11.81 -9.24 2.61
N ALA A 274 -11.91 -10.45 3.16
CA ALA A 274 -12.88 -11.46 2.76
C ALA A 274 -14.36 -11.02 2.86
N THR A 275 -14.65 -9.93 3.59
CA THR A 275 -16.00 -9.41 3.80
C THR A 275 -16.34 -8.22 2.91
N ASP A 276 -15.37 -7.68 2.17
CA ASP A 276 -15.56 -6.47 1.39
C ASP A 276 -16.35 -6.76 0.11
N ALA A 277 -17.47 -6.05 -0.07
CA ALA A 277 -18.27 -6.19 -1.28
C ALA A 277 -17.66 -5.45 -2.47
N THR A 278 -17.06 -4.29 -2.22
CA THR A 278 -16.43 -3.42 -3.21
C THR A 278 -15.24 -2.69 -2.61
N VAL A 279 -14.33 -2.22 -3.45
CA VAL A 279 -13.20 -1.36 -3.06
C VAL A 279 -13.11 -0.16 -4.00
N VAL A 280 -12.69 1.00 -3.51
CA VAL A 280 -12.39 2.15 -4.37
C VAL A 280 -10.91 2.12 -4.72
N ILE A 281 -10.58 2.13 -6.01
CA ILE A 281 -9.19 2.06 -6.46
C ILE A 281 -8.49 3.39 -6.17
N ALA A 282 -7.66 3.41 -5.14
CA ALA A 282 -6.90 4.59 -4.73
C ALA A 282 -5.49 4.67 -5.33
N HIS A 283 -4.94 3.53 -5.79
CA HIS A 283 -3.55 3.43 -6.23
C HIS A 283 -3.46 2.67 -7.55
N GLN A 284 -2.79 3.27 -8.55
CA GLN A 284 -2.58 2.63 -9.83
C GLN A 284 -1.29 3.11 -10.55
N HIS A 285 -0.80 2.28 -11.46
CA HIS A 285 0.09 2.68 -12.54
C HIS A 285 -0.60 2.55 -13.90
N LEU A 286 -0.21 3.39 -14.86
CA LEU A 286 -0.76 3.41 -16.22
C LEU A 286 0.36 3.69 -17.24
N ASN A 287 0.56 2.79 -18.22
CA ASN A 287 1.64 2.88 -19.23
C ASN A 287 1.13 3.06 -20.68
N SER A 288 -0.19 3.13 -20.90
CA SER A 288 -0.79 3.27 -22.24
C SER A 288 -2.03 4.18 -22.20
N LYS A 289 -2.56 4.59 -23.37
CA LYS A 289 -3.79 5.42 -23.47
C LYS A 289 -5.07 4.63 -23.13
N VAL A 290 -5.03 3.80 -22.10
CA VAL A 290 -6.19 3.13 -21.52
C VAL A 290 -6.86 4.02 -20.49
N GLU A 291 -8.15 3.79 -20.25
CA GLU A 291 -8.88 4.51 -19.22
C GLU A 291 -8.32 4.22 -17.83
N SER A 292 -8.31 5.27 -17.00
CA SER A 292 -7.89 5.24 -15.61
C SER A 292 -8.97 4.58 -14.75
N LEU A 293 -8.56 3.73 -13.81
CA LEU A 293 -9.44 3.15 -12.79
C LEU A 293 -9.40 3.91 -11.45
N LEU A 294 -8.53 4.92 -11.32
CA LEU A 294 -8.41 5.71 -10.10
C LEU A 294 -9.76 6.36 -9.71
N GLY A 295 -10.22 6.09 -8.49
CA GLY A 295 -11.49 6.58 -7.94
C GLY A 295 -12.72 5.75 -8.32
N GLU A 296 -12.59 4.76 -9.20
CA GLU A 296 -13.68 3.87 -9.58
C GLU A 296 -13.94 2.81 -8.49
N THR A 297 -15.19 2.37 -8.40
CA THR A 297 -15.59 1.28 -7.49
C THR A 297 -15.36 -0.06 -8.19
N TRP A 298 -14.43 -0.84 -7.66
CA TRP A 298 -14.10 -2.18 -8.13
C TRP A 298 -14.93 -3.23 -7.38
N PRO A 299 -15.68 -4.08 -8.10
CA PRO A 299 -16.49 -5.10 -7.46
C PRO A 299 -15.66 -6.31 -7.01
N LEU A 300 -15.81 -6.71 -5.76
CA LEU A 300 -15.16 -7.89 -5.18
C LEU A 300 -16.17 -9.04 -5.05
N ALA A 301 -17.30 -8.81 -4.37
CA ALA A 301 -18.31 -9.85 -4.11
C ALA A 301 -19.06 -10.35 -5.35
N THR A 302 -18.98 -9.63 -6.48
CA THR A 302 -19.56 -10.10 -7.76
C THR A 302 -18.49 -10.59 -8.74
N ASN A 303 -17.23 -10.71 -8.30
CA ASN A 303 -16.13 -11.17 -9.11
C ASN A 303 -15.74 -12.59 -8.69
N PRO A 304 -16.08 -13.63 -9.46
CA PRO A 304 -15.78 -15.02 -9.07
C PRO A 304 -14.28 -15.33 -8.99
N LEU A 305 -13.42 -14.54 -9.66
CA LEU A 305 -11.96 -14.67 -9.48
C LEU A 305 -11.53 -14.25 -8.08
N PHE A 306 -12.22 -13.27 -7.48
CA PHE A 306 -11.98 -12.87 -6.09
C PHE A 306 -12.35 -14.01 -5.13
N ASP A 307 -13.51 -14.65 -5.32
CA ASP A 307 -13.94 -15.80 -4.51
C ASP A 307 -12.92 -16.95 -4.60
N TYR A 308 -12.45 -17.29 -5.82
CA TYR A 308 -11.41 -18.30 -6.02
C TYR A 308 -10.13 -17.97 -5.24
N ILE A 309 -9.66 -16.72 -5.32
CA ILE A 309 -8.43 -16.29 -4.63
C ILE A 309 -8.63 -16.24 -3.12
N GLN A 310 -9.81 -15.89 -2.64
CA GLN A 310 -10.13 -15.90 -1.22
C GLN A 310 -10.06 -17.33 -0.64
N ASP A 311 -10.57 -18.31 -1.39
CA ASP A 311 -10.59 -19.70 -0.96
C ASP A 311 -9.23 -20.39 -1.08
N THR A 312 -8.52 -20.18 -2.20
CA THR A 312 -7.26 -20.88 -2.52
C THR A 312 -6.01 -20.12 -2.10
N LYS A 313 -6.06 -18.78 -2.13
CA LYS A 313 -4.91 -17.86 -1.97
C LYS A 313 -3.81 -18.09 -3.02
N GLU A 314 -4.18 -18.67 -4.15
CA GLU A 314 -3.26 -18.93 -5.26
C GLU A 314 -3.22 -17.75 -6.23
N ILE A 315 -2.11 -17.64 -6.95
CA ILE A 315 -1.94 -16.66 -8.02
C ILE A 315 -2.79 -17.06 -9.23
N VAL A 316 -3.55 -16.10 -9.76
CA VAL A 316 -4.35 -16.31 -10.98
C VAL A 316 -3.66 -15.60 -12.14
N ALA A 317 -3.13 -16.38 -13.10
CA ALA A 317 -2.48 -15.87 -14.30
C ALA A 317 -3.30 -16.25 -15.54
N ILE A 318 -3.87 -15.24 -16.20
CA ILE A 318 -4.74 -15.38 -17.37
C ILE A 318 -4.04 -14.71 -18.55
N ALA A 319 -3.54 -15.52 -19.48
CA ALA A 319 -2.86 -15.03 -20.68
C ALA A 319 -3.85 -14.40 -21.68
N ASN A 320 -5.07 -14.93 -21.77
CA ASN A 320 -6.10 -14.41 -22.66
C ASN A 320 -7.49 -14.58 -22.02
N THR A 321 -8.15 -13.46 -21.71
CA THR A 321 -9.50 -13.44 -21.12
C THR A 321 -10.59 -13.95 -22.08
N GLN A 322 -10.32 -14.02 -23.37
CA GLN A 322 -11.24 -14.55 -24.39
C GLN A 322 -10.99 -16.02 -24.75
N ASP A 323 -10.01 -16.67 -24.11
CA ASP A 323 -9.69 -18.07 -24.39
C ASP A 323 -10.77 -19.00 -23.81
N ARG A 324 -11.34 -19.84 -24.69
CA ARG A 324 -12.40 -20.80 -24.34
C ARG A 324 -11.87 -22.06 -23.67
N GLU A 325 -10.58 -22.30 -23.74
CA GLU A 325 -9.91 -23.43 -23.07
C GLU A 325 -9.32 -23.03 -21.71
N SER A 326 -9.51 -21.78 -21.27
CA SER A 326 -9.05 -21.30 -19.96
C SER A 326 -9.68 -22.09 -18.81
N PRO A 327 -8.91 -22.46 -17.77
CA PRO A 327 -9.46 -23.10 -16.56
C PRO A 327 -10.44 -22.18 -15.81
N PHE A 328 -10.35 -20.86 -16.01
CA PHE A 328 -11.21 -19.84 -15.38
C PHE A 328 -12.36 -19.38 -16.29
N ARG A 329 -12.77 -20.21 -17.25
CA ARG A 329 -13.76 -19.80 -18.26
C ARG A 329 -15.08 -19.33 -17.66
N TYR A 330 -15.62 -20.05 -16.67
CA TYR A 330 -16.93 -19.74 -16.09
C TYR A 330 -16.89 -18.43 -15.29
N GLU A 331 -15.80 -18.22 -14.57
CA GLU A 331 -15.50 -17.02 -13.80
C GLU A 331 -15.38 -15.81 -14.73
N LEU A 332 -14.65 -15.96 -15.85
CA LEU A 332 -14.48 -14.92 -16.87
C LEU A 332 -15.79 -14.57 -17.58
N GLU A 333 -16.62 -15.57 -17.93
CA GLU A 333 -17.94 -15.34 -18.54
C GLU A 333 -18.86 -14.49 -17.63
N ALA A 334 -18.79 -14.67 -16.30
CA ALA A 334 -19.59 -13.93 -15.33
C ALA A 334 -19.19 -12.43 -15.22
N ILE A 335 -17.92 -12.10 -15.45
CA ILE A 335 -17.37 -10.73 -15.36
C ILE A 335 -17.05 -10.13 -16.74
N GLN A 336 -17.55 -10.74 -17.82
CA GLN A 336 -17.34 -10.27 -19.20
C GLN A 336 -17.63 -8.77 -19.39
N PRO A 337 -18.71 -8.17 -18.81
CA PRO A 337 -18.96 -6.74 -18.95
C PRO A 337 -17.86 -5.85 -18.34
N LEU A 338 -17.21 -6.31 -17.27
CA LEU A 338 -16.10 -5.62 -16.61
C LEU A 338 -14.83 -5.71 -17.47
N ILE A 339 -14.54 -6.90 -18.00
CA ILE A 339 -13.42 -7.15 -18.90
C ILE A 339 -13.51 -6.27 -20.16
N GLU A 340 -14.69 -6.22 -20.78
CA GLU A 340 -14.93 -5.42 -21.99
C GLU A 340 -14.86 -3.92 -21.70
N ARG A 341 -15.49 -3.45 -20.61
CA ARG A 341 -15.47 -2.03 -20.22
C ARG A 341 -14.05 -1.53 -20.02
N TRP A 342 -13.20 -2.31 -19.37
CA TRP A 342 -11.84 -1.90 -19.00
C TRP A 342 -10.73 -2.43 -19.91
N GLN A 343 -11.12 -3.08 -21.01
CA GLN A 343 -10.25 -3.62 -22.06
C GLN A 343 -9.16 -4.57 -21.53
N ILE A 344 -9.52 -5.49 -20.64
CA ILE A 344 -8.57 -6.42 -20.02
C ILE A 344 -8.37 -7.64 -20.94
N GLN A 345 -7.22 -7.72 -21.63
CA GLN A 345 -6.89 -8.85 -22.51
C GLN A 345 -6.15 -9.97 -21.77
N SER A 346 -5.23 -9.61 -20.89
CA SER A 346 -4.49 -10.54 -20.03
C SER A 346 -4.46 -9.99 -18.61
N TRP A 347 -4.52 -10.87 -17.63
CA TRP A 347 -4.71 -10.50 -16.23
C TRP A 347 -3.85 -11.37 -15.32
N LEU A 348 -3.04 -10.75 -14.48
CA LEU A 348 -2.37 -11.41 -13.37
C LEU A 348 -2.91 -10.85 -12.06
N ILE A 349 -3.38 -11.73 -11.18
CA ILE A 349 -3.88 -11.37 -9.85
C ILE A 349 -3.03 -12.11 -8.81
N VAL A 350 -2.40 -11.35 -7.92
CA VAL A 350 -1.54 -11.88 -6.86
C VAL A 350 -2.08 -11.46 -5.50
N PRO A 351 -2.38 -12.41 -4.60
CA PRO A 351 -2.89 -12.08 -3.28
C PRO A 351 -1.80 -11.56 -2.36
N LEU A 352 -2.13 -10.51 -1.62
CA LEU A 352 -1.35 -10.05 -0.48
C LEU A 352 -1.83 -10.83 0.74
N THR A 353 -0.99 -11.72 1.27
CA THR A 353 -1.35 -12.58 2.40
C THR A 353 -0.39 -12.40 3.58
N TYR A 354 -0.94 -12.45 4.79
CA TYR A 354 -0.19 -12.46 6.02
C TYR A 354 -0.79 -13.46 7.00
N GLN A 355 -0.03 -14.45 7.44
CA GLN A 355 -0.50 -15.53 8.34
C GLN A 355 -1.82 -16.16 7.84
N ASP A 356 -1.87 -16.56 6.57
CA ASP A 356 -3.06 -17.13 5.90
C ASP A 356 -4.29 -16.20 5.79
N ARG A 357 -4.17 -14.92 6.15
CA ARG A 357 -5.21 -13.90 5.94
C ARG A 357 -4.94 -13.11 4.66
N LEU A 358 -5.95 -12.98 3.79
CA LEU A 358 -5.93 -12.03 2.67
C LEU A 358 -6.02 -10.60 3.22
N VAL A 359 -5.06 -9.75 2.85
CA VAL A 359 -4.99 -8.34 3.27
C VAL A 359 -5.08 -7.35 2.10
N GLY A 360 -5.06 -7.85 0.87
CA GLY A 360 -5.13 -7.04 -0.34
C GLY A 360 -4.82 -7.83 -1.60
N LEU A 361 -4.83 -7.15 -2.73
CA LEU A 361 -4.52 -7.72 -4.05
C LEU A 361 -3.58 -6.81 -4.84
N ILE A 362 -2.76 -7.44 -5.68
CA ILE A 362 -2.08 -6.82 -6.80
C ILE A 362 -2.74 -7.32 -8.07
N GLU A 363 -3.18 -6.42 -8.94
CA GLU A 363 -3.70 -6.77 -10.27
C GLU A 363 -2.88 -6.11 -11.37
N LEU A 364 -2.40 -6.90 -12.32
CA LEU A 364 -1.73 -6.42 -13.52
C LEU A 364 -2.58 -6.71 -14.74
N HIS A 365 -2.84 -5.68 -15.54
CA HIS A 365 -3.60 -5.80 -16.77
C HIS A 365 -2.72 -5.53 -17.98
N HIS A 366 -2.84 -6.41 -18.98
CA HIS A 366 -2.46 -6.13 -20.35
C HIS A 366 -3.71 -5.80 -21.16
N CYS A 367 -3.72 -4.65 -21.82
CA CYS A 367 -4.89 -4.11 -22.51
C CYS A 367 -4.68 -3.93 -24.03
N LEU A 368 -3.57 -4.42 -24.58
CA LEU A 368 -3.33 -4.38 -26.02
C LEU A 368 -3.99 -5.57 -26.72
N PRO A 369 -4.23 -5.50 -28.04
CA PRO A 369 -4.91 -6.56 -28.78
C PRO A 369 -4.17 -7.90 -28.81
N GLN A 370 -2.85 -7.90 -28.62
CA GLN A 370 -2.06 -9.12 -28.55
C GLN A 370 -2.06 -9.62 -27.09
N PRO A 371 -2.47 -10.88 -26.84
CA PRO A 371 -2.37 -11.47 -25.52
C PRO A 371 -0.93 -11.48 -25.01
N TYR A 372 -0.77 -11.30 -23.70
CA TYR A 372 0.50 -11.40 -23.00
C TYR A 372 0.54 -12.70 -22.19
N GLU A 373 1.55 -13.53 -22.43
CA GLU A 373 1.81 -14.73 -21.62
C GLU A 373 2.64 -14.35 -20.39
N TRP A 374 2.05 -14.52 -19.20
CA TRP A 374 2.74 -14.33 -17.93
C TRP A 374 3.74 -15.47 -17.71
N SER A 375 5.03 -15.14 -17.65
CA SER A 375 6.06 -16.14 -17.37
C SER A 375 6.13 -16.49 -15.88
N GLU A 376 6.71 -17.64 -15.54
CA GLU A 376 7.01 -17.99 -14.14
C GLU A 376 7.90 -16.95 -13.46
N ASP A 377 8.75 -16.27 -14.21
CA ASP A 377 9.59 -15.19 -13.69
C ASP A 377 8.77 -13.95 -13.32
N ASP A 378 7.73 -13.62 -14.10
CA ASP A 378 6.82 -12.50 -13.81
C ASP A 378 6.01 -12.79 -12.55
N THR A 379 5.41 -13.97 -12.46
CA THR A 379 4.60 -14.37 -11.30
C THR A 379 5.45 -14.41 -10.03
N ALA A 380 6.64 -15.02 -10.07
CA ALA A 380 7.53 -15.09 -8.92
C ALA A 380 8.09 -13.72 -8.48
N LEU A 381 8.22 -12.75 -9.40
CA LEU A 381 8.62 -11.39 -9.05
C LEU A 381 7.49 -10.65 -8.33
N VAL A 382 6.28 -10.70 -8.89
CA VAL A 382 5.12 -10.03 -8.28
C VAL A 382 4.80 -10.66 -6.92
N ASP A 383 4.93 -11.98 -6.76
CA ASP A 383 4.74 -12.68 -5.50
C ASP A 383 5.76 -12.29 -4.41
N ALA A 384 7.04 -12.15 -4.79
CA ALA A 384 8.08 -11.66 -3.88
C ALA A 384 7.77 -10.23 -3.38
N ILE A 385 7.21 -9.39 -4.25
CA ILE A 385 6.79 -8.03 -3.92
C ILE A 385 5.51 -8.06 -3.06
N ALA A 386 4.55 -8.92 -3.39
CA ALA A 386 3.33 -9.12 -2.62
C ALA A 386 3.64 -9.51 -1.17
N THR A 387 4.61 -10.40 -0.97
CA THR A 387 5.07 -10.79 0.38
C THR A 387 5.59 -9.58 1.18
N GLN A 388 6.38 -8.70 0.55
CA GLN A 388 6.89 -7.50 1.23
C GLN A 388 5.79 -6.48 1.53
N LEU A 389 4.88 -6.27 0.59
CA LEU A 389 3.74 -5.36 0.78
C LEU A 389 2.79 -5.87 1.87
N SER A 390 2.57 -7.18 1.96
CA SER A 390 1.73 -7.78 3.00
C SER A 390 2.26 -7.49 4.40
N VAL A 391 3.57 -7.60 4.60
CA VAL A 391 4.23 -7.22 5.86
C VAL A 391 4.08 -5.72 6.13
N ALA A 392 4.24 -4.88 5.10
CA ALA A 392 4.13 -3.43 5.22
C ALA A 392 2.72 -2.98 5.66
N ILE A 393 1.67 -3.60 5.10
CA ILE A 393 0.27 -3.32 5.45
C ILE A 393 0.03 -3.56 6.94
N ILE A 394 0.41 -4.75 7.43
CA ILE A 394 0.21 -5.12 8.83
C ILE A 394 1.00 -4.21 9.77
N GLN A 395 2.21 -3.80 9.37
CA GLN A 395 3.00 -2.85 10.15
C GLN A 395 2.33 -1.46 10.22
N ALA A 396 1.81 -0.96 9.09
CA ALA A 396 1.10 0.31 9.04
C ALA A 396 -0.20 0.28 9.87
N GLU A 397 -1.00 -0.78 9.76
CA GLU A 397 -2.21 -0.99 10.58
C GLU A 397 -1.88 -1.03 12.07
N ALA A 398 -0.86 -1.80 12.47
CA ALA A 398 -0.44 -1.91 13.87
C ALA A 398 0.05 -0.56 14.43
N TYR A 399 0.79 0.21 13.63
CA TYR A 399 1.26 1.53 14.03
C TYR A 399 0.12 2.52 14.21
N ALA A 400 -0.85 2.55 13.29
CA ALA A 400 -2.04 3.40 13.39
C ALA A 400 -2.86 3.07 14.64
N ASN A 401 -3.07 1.78 14.93
CA ASN A 401 -3.77 1.32 16.14
C ASN A 401 -3.03 1.72 17.42
N LEU A 402 -1.70 1.60 17.44
CA LEU A 402 -0.88 2.05 18.58
C LEU A 402 -0.98 3.56 18.79
N GLN A 403 -1.00 4.34 17.72
CA GLN A 403 -1.11 5.79 17.79
C GLN A 403 -2.48 6.21 18.35
N ASP A 404 -3.58 5.58 17.89
CA ASP A 404 -4.92 5.83 18.42
C ASP A 404 -5.02 5.47 19.91
N LEU A 405 -4.51 4.29 20.30
CA LEU A 405 -4.50 3.87 21.70
C LEU A 405 -3.70 4.82 22.60
N ASN A 406 -2.53 5.30 22.14
CA ASN A 406 -1.74 6.29 22.86
C ASN A 406 -2.49 7.61 23.04
N GLN A 407 -3.20 8.07 22.01
CA GLN A 407 -4.02 9.30 22.11
C GLN A 407 -5.15 9.14 23.12
N GLN A 408 -5.83 7.98 23.13
CA GLN A 408 -6.87 7.67 24.11
C GLN A 408 -6.28 7.63 25.53
N LEU A 409 -5.10 7.04 25.70
CA LEU A 409 -4.41 6.96 26.98
C LEU A 409 -3.98 8.34 27.49
N GLU A 410 -3.44 9.20 26.62
CA GLU A 410 -3.13 10.59 26.97
C GLU A 410 -4.37 11.38 27.38
N ALA A 411 -5.50 11.19 26.68
CA ALA A 411 -6.76 11.86 27.01
C ALA A 411 -7.28 11.41 28.39
N LEU A 412 -7.17 10.12 28.70
CA LEU A 412 -7.52 9.56 30.00
C LEU A 412 -6.61 10.09 31.12
N ASP A 413 -5.29 10.14 30.89
CA ASP A 413 -4.32 10.66 31.85
C ASP A 413 -4.54 12.15 32.14
N ARG A 414 -4.83 12.96 31.11
CA ARG A 414 -5.21 14.37 31.30
C ARG A 414 -6.48 14.51 32.13
N THR A 415 -7.48 13.67 31.87
CA THR A 415 -8.74 13.66 32.64
C THR A 415 -8.47 13.29 34.09
N ARG A 416 -7.66 12.25 34.35
CA ARG A 416 -7.24 11.84 35.70
C ARG A 416 -6.48 12.94 36.44
N ALA A 417 -5.53 13.59 35.77
CA ALA A 417 -4.75 14.69 36.35
C ALA A 417 -5.65 15.88 36.74
N ASN A 418 -6.59 16.26 35.86
CA ASN A 418 -7.57 17.31 36.15
C ASN A 418 -8.44 16.97 37.37
N LEU A 419 -8.88 15.72 37.50
CA LEU A 419 -9.64 15.28 38.68
C LEU A 419 -8.83 15.42 39.98
N ILE A 420 -7.56 15.00 39.97
CA ILE A 420 -6.68 15.12 41.13
C ILE A 420 -6.48 16.61 41.50
N ALA A 421 -6.24 17.46 40.50
CA ALA A 421 -6.05 18.90 40.71
C ALA A 421 -7.29 19.58 41.31
N ILE A 422 -8.48 19.30 40.76
CA ILE A 422 -9.74 19.87 41.24
C ILE A 422 -10.08 19.37 42.65
N THR A 423 -9.94 18.06 42.90
CA THR A 423 -10.16 17.47 44.22
C THR A 423 -9.23 18.09 45.26
N GLY A 424 -7.95 18.27 44.92
CA GLY A 424 -6.97 18.94 45.78
C GLY A 424 -7.35 20.38 46.10
N HIS A 425 -7.88 21.14 45.13
CA HIS A 425 -8.32 22.51 45.35
C HIS A 425 -9.56 22.62 46.25
N GLU A 426 -10.56 21.77 46.01
CA GLU A 426 -11.80 21.76 46.78
C GLU A 426 -11.62 21.26 48.22
N LEU A 427 -10.61 20.42 48.49
CA LEU A 427 -10.21 20.05 49.85
C LEU A 427 -9.35 21.13 50.53
N ARG A 428 -8.45 21.80 49.79
CA ARG A 428 -7.54 22.80 50.37
C ARG A 428 -8.28 24.02 50.92
N THR A 429 -9.30 24.51 50.23
CA THR A 429 -10.04 25.72 50.65
C THR A 429 -10.64 25.58 52.07
N PRO A 430 -11.53 24.60 52.36
CA PRO A 430 -12.11 24.46 53.70
C PRO A 430 -11.03 24.14 54.75
N LEU A 431 -9.98 23.39 54.40
CA LEU A 431 -8.87 23.13 55.32
C LEU A 431 -8.16 24.42 55.73
N SER A 432 -7.89 25.33 54.79
CA SER A 432 -7.27 26.62 55.08
C SER A 432 -8.16 27.49 55.97
N THR A 433 -9.48 27.53 55.73
CA THR A 433 -10.40 28.27 56.60
C THR A 433 -10.40 27.71 58.02
N ILE A 434 -10.53 26.38 58.18
CA ILE A 434 -10.50 25.71 59.48
C ILE A 434 -9.20 26.06 60.21
N GLN A 435 -8.06 25.97 59.51
CA GLN A 435 -6.76 26.25 60.10
C GLN A 435 -6.65 27.71 60.57
N VAL A 436 -7.03 28.69 59.73
CA VAL A 436 -7.01 30.11 60.10
C VAL A 436 -7.93 30.39 61.29
N CYS A 437 -9.16 29.84 61.28
CA CYS A 437 -10.10 29.98 62.39
C CYS A 437 -9.52 29.45 63.71
N LEU A 438 -8.96 28.23 63.68
CA LEU A 438 -8.38 27.60 64.87
C LEU A 438 -7.10 28.31 65.34
N GLU A 439 -6.25 28.79 64.43
CA GLU A 439 -5.04 29.56 64.74
C GLU A 439 -5.40 30.88 65.43
N SER A 440 -6.33 31.66 64.87
CA SER A 440 -6.76 32.93 65.49
C SER A 440 -7.39 32.72 66.87
N LEU A 441 -8.21 31.68 67.01
CA LEU A 441 -8.81 31.30 68.31
C LEU A 441 -7.73 30.92 69.36
N ALA A 442 -6.59 30.37 68.93
CA ALA A 442 -5.50 30.00 69.81
C ALA A 442 -4.57 31.18 70.15
N THR A 443 -4.33 32.11 69.21
CA THR A 443 -3.38 33.23 69.38
C THR A 443 -4.00 34.49 69.98
N GLU A 444 -5.31 34.69 69.91
CA GLU A 444 -5.99 35.90 70.38
C GLU A 444 -7.01 35.61 71.51
N PRO A 445 -6.56 35.42 72.77
CA PRO A 445 -7.43 35.09 73.89
C PRO A 445 -8.43 36.20 74.27
N ASP A 446 -8.12 37.46 73.94
CA ASP A 446 -8.95 38.64 74.23
C ASP A 446 -10.03 38.93 73.16
N MET A 447 -10.22 38.02 72.20
CA MET A 447 -11.22 38.14 71.13
C MET A 447 -12.65 38.29 71.65
N PRO A 448 -13.48 39.20 71.08
CA PRO A 448 -14.89 39.33 71.41
C PRO A 448 -15.66 38.01 71.23
N ASN A 449 -16.60 37.72 72.14
CA ASN A 449 -17.38 36.47 72.12
C ASN A 449 -18.14 36.23 70.81
N GLU A 450 -18.65 37.29 70.18
CA GLU A 450 -19.35 37.23 68.89
C GLU A 450 -18.41 36.74 67.76
N LEU A 451 -17.21 37.33 67.66
CA LEU A 451 -16.22 36.93 66.66
C LEU A 451 -15.71 35.50 66.91
N ARG A 452 -15.53 35.13 68.19
CA ARG A 452 -15.17 33.77 68.61
C ARG A 452 -16.21 32.74 68.15
N GLN A 453 -17.50 33.04 68.35
CA GLN A 453 -18.59 32.17 67.86
C GLN A 453 -18.60 32.07 66.34
N ILE A 454 -18.41 33.18 65.62
CA ILE A 454 -18.35 33.18 64.15
C ILE A 454 -17.21 32.28 63.65
N MET A 455 -16.02 32.36 64.24
CA MET A 455 -14.87 31.53 63.84
C MET A 455 -15.08 30.05 64.15
N LEU A 456 -15.63 29.73 65.33
CA LEU A 456 -15.94 28.35 65.70
C LEU A 456 -17.00 27.75 64.77
N GLN A 457 -18.05 28.53 64.48
CA GLN A 457 -19.12 28.13 63.57
C GLN A 457 -18.59 27.93 62.15
N SER A 458 -17.77 28.85 61.65
CA SER A 458 -17.16 28.74 60.32
C SER A 458 -16.25 27.52 60.20
N ALA A 459 -15.47 27.19 61.24
CA ALA A 459 -14.64 25.99 61.25
C ALA A 459 -15.48 24.69 61.26
N LEU A 460 -16.57 24.65 62.04
CA LEU A 460 -17.48 23.52 62.08
C LEU A 460 -18.21 23.31 60.73
N GLU A 461 -18.66 24.39 60.11
CA GLU A 461 -19.32 24.36 58.80
C GLU A 461 -18.37 23.85 57.70
N ASP A 462 -17.13 24.33 57.66
CA ASP A 462 -16.15 23.87 56.67
C ASP A 462 -15.66 22.44 56.95
N ALA A 463 -15.61 22.00 58.22
CA ALA A 463 -15.31 20.61 58.58
C ALA A 463 -16.42 19.66 58.09
N GLU A 464 -17.68 20.04 58.29
CA GLU A 464 -18.84 19.28 57.82
C GLU A 464 -18.90 19.28 56.28
N ARG A 465 -18.59 20.40 55.63
CA ARG A 465 -18.46 20.50 54.18
C ARG A 465 -17.39 19.54 53.65
N MET A 466 -16.22 19.48 54.31
CA MET A 466 -15.15 18.54 53.94
C MET A 466 -15.59 17.09 54.13
N ARG A 467 -16.26 16.76 55.25
CA ARG A 467 -16.81 15.42 55.49
C ARG A 467 -17.76 14.98 54.37
N LYS A 468 -18.68 15.87 53.95
CA LYS A 468 -19.60 15.60 52.84
C LYS A 468 -18.88 15.42 51.51
N LEU A 469 -17.87 16.24 51.21
CA LEU A 469 -17.03 16.11 50.01
C LEU A 469 -16.32 14.75 49.94
N VAL A 470 -15.69 14.32 51.03
CA VAL A 470 -15.00 13.03 51.10
C VAL A 470 -16.00 11.87 50.94
N GLN A 471 -17.16 11.96 51.58
CA GLN A 471 -18.21 10.96 51.44
C GLN A 471 -18.74 10.87 50.00
N ASP A 472 -19.08 12.01 49.38
CA ASP A 472 -19.53 12.07 47.99
C ASP A 472 -18.48 11.46 47.04
N PHE A 473 -17.19 11.74 47.27
CA PHE A 473 -16.09 11.17 46.48
C PHE A 473 -15.98 9.66 46.62
N LEU A 474 -16.03 9.12 47.84
CA LEU A 474 -16.00 7.68 48.10
C LEU A 474 -17.22 6.97 47.50
N THR A 475 -18.40 7.57 47.61
CA THR A 475 -19.64 7.07 47.03
C THR A 475 -19.54 7.00 45.51
N LEU A 476 -19.11 8.10 44.86
CA LEU A 476 -18.92 8.12 43.41
C LEU A 476 -17.87 7.09 42.95
N SER A 477 -16.74 6.98 43.64
CA SER A 477 -15.70 5.99 43.33
C SER A 477 -16.22 4.56 43.39
N ARG A 478 -17.10 4.23 44.35
CA ARG A 478 -17.74 2.91 44.44
C ARG A 478 -18.68 2.66 43.27
N LEU A 479 -19.54 3.63 42.95
CA LEU A 479 -20.47 3.54 41.81
C LEU A 479 -19.72 3.29 40.50
N GLU A 480 -18.66 4.07 40.23
CA GLU A 480 -17.89 3.95 38.98
C GLU A 480 -17.06 2.68 38.88
N SER A 481 -16.63 2.12 40.02
CA SER A 481 -15.92 0.84 40.03
C SER A 481 -16.81 -0.38 39.75
N GLY A 482 -18.14 -0.17 39.65
CA GLY A 482 -19.12 -1.25 39.47
C GLY A 482 -19.25 -2.18 40.69
N ARG A 483 -18.69 -1.79 41.85
CA ARG A 483 -18.65 -2.60 43.08
C ARG A 483 -19.86 -2.38 43.99
N VAL A 484 -20.89 -1.70 43.50
CA VAL A 484 -22.13 -1.49 44.26
C VAL A 484 -23.03 -2.70 44.10
N GLU A 485 -23.35 -3.35 45.21
CA GLU A 485 -24.40 -4.37 45.26
C GLU A 485 -25.75 -3.65 45.36
N TRP A 486 -26.62 -3.87 44.37
CA TRP A 486 -27.93 -3.22 44.28
C TRP A 486 -29.00 -4.05 44.99
N ASN A 487 -29.67 -3.47 45.98
CA ASN A 487 -30.79 -4.12 46.67
C ASN A 487 -32.11 -3.73 45.99
N LEU A 488 -32.36 -4.27 44.80
CA LEU A 488 -33.54 -3.94 44.00
C LEU A 488 -34.82 -4.51 44.63
N GLU A 489 -35.76 -3.64 44.97
CA GLU A 489 -37.07 -3.98 45.53
C GLU A 489 -38.21 -3.25 44.79
N SER A 490 -39.46 -3.69 45.02
CA SER A 490 -40.64 -3.04 44.45
C SER A 490 -41.14 -1.95 45.39
N LEU A 491 -40.97 -0.69 44.99
CA LEU A 491 -41.16 0.48 45.85
C LEU A 491 -42.20 1.45 45.30
N SER A 492 -42.84 2.18 46.23
CA SER A 492 -43.68 3.32 45.89
C SER A 492 -42.81 4.55 45.64
N ILE A 493 -42.85 5.10 44.42
CA ILE A 493 -42.13 6.35 44.11
C ILE A 493 -42.60 7.52 44.99
N GLN A 494 -43.85 7.49 45.45
CA GLN A 494 -44.40 8.48 46.38
C GLN A 494 -43.65 8.44 47.71
N GLU A 495 -43.40 7.25 48.28
CA GLU A 495 -42.67 7.10 49.54
C GLU A 495 -41.23 7.60 49.41
N CYS A 496 -40.55 7.30 48.29
CA CYS A 496 -39.21 7.81 48.02
C CYS A 496 -39.17 9.34 47.94
N VAL A 497 -40.18 9.97 47.32
CA VAL A 497 -40.30 11.43 47.26
C VAL A 497 -40.56 12.02 48.64
N ASP A 498 -41.43 11.41 49.44
CA ASP A 498 -41.76 11.88 50.80
C ASP A 498 -40.55 11.76 51.75
N LEU A 499 -39.75 10.68 51.63
CA LEU A 499 -38.49 10.51 52.36
C LEU A 499 -37.44 11.55 51.94
N ALA A 500 -37.28 11.79 50.63
CA ALA A 500 -36.35 12.80 50.11
C ALA A 500 -36.75 14.23 50.51
N LEU A 501 -38.05 14.52 50.63
CA LEU A 501 -38.52 15.80 51.17
C LEU A 501 -38.21 15.92 52.66
N SER A 502 -38.41 14.85 53.44
CA SER A 502 -38.19 14.85 54.89
C SER A 502 -36.73 15.13 55.26
N SER A 503 -35.77 14.59 54.50
CA SER A 503 -34.33 14.83 54.73
C SER A 503 -33.91 16.28 54.52
N ILE A 504 -34.62 17.01 53.66
CA ILE A 504 -34.32 18.42 53.34
C ILE A 504 -34.94 19.37 54.37
N HIS A 505 -36.12 19.05 54.89
CA HIS A 505 -36.77 19.87 55.93
C HIS A 505 -36.06 19.80 57.28
N GLY A 506 -35.31 18.73 57.57
CA GLY A 506 -34.56 18.57 58.82
C GLY A 506 -33.24 19.35 58.91
N SER A 507 -32.76 19.94 57.81
CA SER A 507 -31.41 20.52 57.72
C SER A 507 -31.35 22.05 57.88
N GLN A 508 -32.47 22.76 58.05
CA GLN A 508 -32.53 24.24 58.02
C GLN A 508 -33.50 24.81 59.06
N ASP A 509 -33.03 25.77 59.85
CA ASP A 509 -33.85 26.64 60.71
C ASP A 509 -34.68 27.61 59.84
N SER A 510 -35.94 27.26 59.58
CA SER A 510 -37.15 28.10 59.41
C SER A 510 -37.07 29.53 58.81
N ALA A 511 -36.15 29.84 57.90
CA ALA A 511 -36.13 31.12 57.19
C ALA A 511 -36.12 30.94 55.66
N ALA A 512 -37.33 30.92 55.09
CA ALA A 512 -37.64 31.18 53.68
C ALA A 512 -37.16 30.15 52.63
N THR A 513 -37.77 28.96 52.59
CA THR A 513 -37.60 27.99 51.48
C THR A 513 -38.60 28.25 50.34
N PRO A 514 -38.24 27.97 49.08
CA PRO A 514 -39.17 28.04 47.93
C PRO A 514 -40.35 27.07 48.09
N THR A 515 -41.48 27.39 47.44
CA THR A 515 -42.70 26.56 47.55
C THR A 515 -42.55 25.26 46.75
N ILE A 516 -42.61 24.11 47.42
CA ILE A 516 -42.53 22.79 46.78
C ILE A 516 -43.93 22.25 46.47
N LYS A 517 -44.17 21.81 45.24
CA LYS A 517 -45.41 21.15 44.82
C LYS A 517 -45.14 19.76 44.26
N VAL A 518 -45.78 18.75 44.83
CA VAL A 518 -45.69 17.36 44.36
C VAL A 518 -46.91 17.02 43.51
N LYS A 519 -46.69 16.54 42.29
CA LYS A 519 -47.71 16.12 41.33
C LYS A 519 -47.48 14.67 40.93
N ILE A 520 -48.05 13.76 41.73
CA ILE A 520 -48.00 12.32 41.49
C ILE A 520 -49.43 11.83 41.23
N PRO A 521 -49.71 11.16 40.09
CA PRO A 521 -51.01 10.58 39.81
C PRO A 521 -51.44 9.58 40.91
N LYS A 522 -52.74 9.41 41.15
CA LYS A 522 -53.23 8.47 42.19
C LYS A 522 -52.97 6.99 41.87
N GLN A 523 -52.68 6.66 40.61
CA GLN A 523 -52.44 5.30 40.13
C GLN A 523 -51.10 5.25 39.40
N VAL A 524 -50.01 5.24 40.16
CA VAL A 524 -48.65 5.05 39.63
C VAL A 524 -48.20 3.63 39.99
N PRO A 525 -47.67 2.85 39.03
CA PRO A 525 -47.17 1.51 39.33
C PRO A 525 -45.93 1.57 40.23
N LEU A 526 -45.67 0.49 40.97
CA LEU A 526 -44.43 0.35 41.75
C LEU A 526 -43.21 0.41 40.82
N VAL A 527 -42.12 0.98 41.30
CA VAL A 527 -40.82 0.98 40.61
C VAL A 527 -39.95 -0.15 41.13
N ARG A 528 -39.07 -0.69 40.28
CA ARG A 528 -38.04 -1.64 40.69
C ARG A 528 -36.72 -0.89 40.84
N ALA A 529 -36.37 -0.55 42.06
CA ALA A 529 -35.18 0.25 42.37
C ALA A 529 -34.62 -0.11 43.75
N ASP A 530 -33.41 0.33 44.03
CA ASP A 530 -32.88 0.38 45.38
C ASP A 530 -33.37 1.68 46.05
N GLY A 531 -34.08 1.55 47.17
CA GLY A 531 -34.75 2.67 47.83
C GLY A 531 -33.79 3.73 48.34
N GLU A 532 -32.63 3.34 48.88
CA GLU A 532 -31.64 4.27 49.42
C GLU A 532 -31.06 5.14 48.30
N TRP A 533 -30.68 4.50 47.19
CA TRP A 533 -30.12 5.19 46.02
C TRP A 533 -31.13 6.08 45.31
N LEU A 534 -32.39 5.65 45.21
CA LEU A 534 -33.44 6.46 44.60
C LEU A 534 -33.77 7.70 45.43
N VAL A 535 -33.82 7.56 46.77
CA VAL A 535 -33.97 8.69 47.69
C VAL A 535 -32.76 9.62 47.59
N GLU A 536 -31.54 9.11 47.45
CA GLU A 536 -30.33 9.92 47.26
C GLU A 536 -30.38 10.76 45.97
N VAL A 537 -30.80 10.18 44.84
CA VAL A 537 -30.98 10.93 43.57
C VAL A 537 -31.97 12.07 43.77
N LEU A 538 -33.14 11.78 44.36
CA LEU A 538 -34.18 12.78 44.62
C LEU A 538 -33.67 13.88 45.56
N ALA A 539 -33.02 13.50 46.66
CA ALA A 539 -32.47 14.44 47.64
C ALA A 539 -31.43 15.37 47.00
N LYS A 540 -30.52 14.84 46.17
CA LYS A 540 -29.51 15.65 45.46
C LYS A 540 -30.13 16.60 44.42
N LEU A 541 -31.13 16.15 43.66
CA LEU A 541 -31.83 17.00 42.70
C LEU A 541 -32.64 18.10 43.40
N LEU A 542 -33.27 17.79 44.53
CA LEU A 542 -34.02 18.75 45.32
C LEU A 542 -33.13 19.75 46.06
N ASP A 543 -31.99 19.31 46.62
CA ASP A 543 -30.95 20.18 47.18
C ASP A 543 -30.43 21.15 46.12
N ASN A 544 -30.20 20.67 44.89
CA ASN A 544 -29.83 21.50 43.76
C ASN A 544 -30.93 22.53 43.43
N ALA A 545 -32.18 22.09 43.30
CA ALA A 545 -33.32 22.97 43.01
C ALA A 545 -33.51 24.05 44.09
N GLN A 546 -33.36 23.71 45.37
CA GLN A 546 -33.47 24.67 46.47
C GLN A 546 -32.34 25.70 46.47
N LYS A 547 -31.10 25.26 46.29
CA LYS A 547 -29.93 26.16 46.27
C LYS A 547 -30.00 27.24 45.19
N PHE A 548 -30.57 26.90 44.04
CA PHE A 548 -30.60 27.79 42.87
C PHE A 548 -31.94 28.47 42.62
N THR A 549 -32.92 28.26 43.50
CA THR A 549 -34.24 28.90 43.43
C THR A 549 -34.40 29.97 44.50
N PRO A 550 -34.75 31.22 44.14
CA PRO A 550 -35.08 32.26 45.11
C PRO A 550 -36.22 31.83 46.04
N THR A 551 -36.31 32.43 47.23
CA THR A 551 -37.33 32.11 48.24
C THR A 551 -38.78 32.31 47.76
N THR A 552 -39.00 33.22 46.80
CA THR A 552 -40.29 33.47 46.13
C THR A 552 -40.61 32.50 44.99
N GLY A 553 -39.64 31.66 44.62
CA GLY A 553 -39.73 30.69 43.53
C GLY A 553 -40.50 29.42 43.90
N LYS A 554 -40.58 28.51 42.92
CA LYS A 554 -41.34 27.26 43.03
C LYS A 554 -40.50 26.09 42.54
N ILE A 555 -40.65 24.96 43.23
CA ILE A 555 -40.08 23.66 42.84
C ILE A 555 -41.24 22.71 42.62
N ILE A 556 -41.26 21.99 41.49
CA ILE A 556 -42.33 21.07 41.11
C ILE A 556 -41.72 19.70 40.88
N ILE A 557 -42.18 18.70 41.64
CA ILE A 557 -41.86 17.29 41.41
C ILE A 557 -43.03 16.67 40.65
N GLN A 558 -42.78 16.11 39.48
CA GLN A 558 -43.81 15.49 38.65
C GLN A 558 -43.38 14.07 38.28
N VAL A 559 -44.32 13.12 38.40
CA VAL A 559 -44.12 11.73 37.96
C VAL A 559 -45.08 11.42 36.83
N THR A 560 -44.56 10.99 35.69
CA THR A 560 -45.32 10.57 34.52
C THR A 560 -44.86 9.20 34.05
N ARG A 561 -45.71 8.49 33.30
CA ARG A 561 -45.31 7.25 32.64
C ARG A 561 -44.69 7.61 31.29
N SER A 562 -43.38 7.39 31.11
CA SER A 562 -42.71 7.67 29.84
C SER A 562 -42.85 6.51 28.85
N SER A 563 -42.94 5.27 29.36
CA SER A 563 -43.07 4.07 28.52
C SER A 563 -43.83 2.95 29.26
N PRO A 564 -44.14 1.83 28.59
CA PRO A 564 -44.71 0.67 29.26
C PRO A 564 -43.84 0.14 30.41
N THR A 565 -42.52 0.37 30.34
CA THR A 565 -41.50 -0.21 31.23
C THR A 565 -40.86 0.78 32.19
N HIS A 566 -41.05 2.10 32.01
CA HIS A 566 -40.40 3.13 32.83
C HIS A 566 -41.37 4.24 33.27
N LEU A 567 -41.12 4.77 34.46
CA LEU A 567 -41.61 6.06 34.90
C LEU A 567 -40.55 7.12 34.65
N GLN A 568 -41.00 8.35 34.38
CA GLN A 568 -40.16 9.54 34.35
C GLN A 568 -40.50 10.41 35.56
N VAL A 569 -39.47 10.83 36.26
CA VAL A 569 -39.54 11.80 37.35
C VAL A 569 -38.90 13.09 36.88
N THR A 570 -39.60 14.20 37.05
CA THR A 570 -39.14 15.54 36.70
C THR A 570 -39.07 16.39 37.97
N VAL A 571 -37.92 16.98 38.23
CA VAL A 571 -37.72 18.02 39.25
C VAL A 571 -37.50 19.35 38.52
N ALA A 572 -38.53 20.20 38.53
CA ALA A 572 -38.53 21.48 37.85
C ALA A 572 -38.43 22.63 38.85
N ASP A 573 -37.56 23.60 38.59
CA ASP A 573 -37.34 24.78 39.42
C ASP A 573 -37.56 26.07 38.63
N THR A 574 -37.91 27.17 39.31
CA THR A 574 -38.02 28.51 38.70
C THR A 574 -36.80 29.38 39.03
N GLY A 575 -35.64 28.75 39.17
CA GLY A 575 -34.39 29.37 39.57
C GLY A 575 -33.64 30.06 38.43
N ARG A 576 -32.32 30.18 38.61
CA ARG A 576 -31.43 30.93 37.70
C ARG A 576 -31.30 30.35 36.28
N GLY A 577 -31.78 29.13 36.03
CA GLY A 577 -31.69 28.44 34.74
C GLY A 577 -30.26 28.06 34.34
N ILE A 578 -30.13 27.31 33.25
CA ILE A 578 -28.86 26.78 32.73
C ILE A 578 -28.73 27.19 31.28
N GLU A 579 -27.55 27.68 30.88
CA GLU A 579 -27.28 28.01 29.47
C GLU A 579 -27.40 26.75 28.58
N PRO A 580 -28.04 26.81 27.40
CA PRO A 580 -28.25 25.62 26.55
C PRO A 580 -26.94 24.90 26.17
N SER A 581 -25.85 25.65 25.98
CA SER A 581 -24.52 25.09 25.68
C SER A 581 -23.92 24.27 26.84
N ARG A 582 -24.50 24.37 28.04
CA ARG A 582 -24.00 23.74 29.27
C ARG A 582 -24.82 22.53 29.72
N LEU A 583 -26.02 22.30 29.16
CA LEU A 583 -26.92 21.21 29.56
C LEU A 583 -26.30 19.82 29.46
N ASN A 584 -25.39 19.59 28.50
CA ASN A 584 -24.73 18.30 28.33
C ASN A 584 -23.66 18.01 29.40
N VAL A 585 -23.01 19.07 29.91
CA VAL A 585 -21.86 18.97 30.81
C VAL A 585 -22.23 19.15 32.29
N VAL A 586 -23.48 19.49 32.63
CA VAL A 586 -23.90 19.68 34.04
C VAL A 586 -23.80 18.44 34.91
N PHE A 587 -23.75 17.26 34.28
CA PHE A 587 -23.58 15.97 34.95
C PHE A 587 -22.11 15.51 34.99
N ASP A 588 -21.18 16.31 34.47
CA ASP A 588 -19.75 16.00 34.51
C ASP A 588 -19.18 16.24 35.92
N ARG A 589 -18.13 15.49 36.25
CA ARG A 589 -17.51 15.54 37.58
C ARG A 589 -16.96 16.94 37.87
N PHE A 590 -17.24 17.44 39.07
CA PHE A 590 -16.79 18.75 39.54
C PHE A 590 -17.22 19.93 38.66
N TYR A 591 -18.17 19.71 37.73
CA TYR A 591 -18.66 20.78 36.89
C TYR A 591 -19.45 21.77 37.74
N GLN A 592 -19.10 23.06 37.60
CA GLN A 592 -19.79 24.17 38.23
C GLN A 592 -19.90 25.33 37.24
N GLU A 593 -21.07 25.96 37.20
CA GLU A 593 -21.35 27.04 36.24
C GLU A 593 -20.56 28.33 36.55
N GLU A 594 -20.28 28.57 37.84
CA GLU A 594 -19.43 29.65 38.37
C GLU A 594 -18.03 29.09 38.68
N GLY A 595 -16.97 29.74 38.17
CA GLY A 595 -15.60 29.37 38.51
C GLY A 595 -15.27 29.59 39.99
N ALA A 596 -14.29 28.86 40.52
CA ALA A 596 -13.94 28.81 41.95
C ALA A 596 -13.73 30.16 42.67
N LEU A 597 -13.49 31.25 41.93
CA LEU A 597 -13.29 32.60 42.47
C LEU A 597 -14.55 33.50 42.54
N ARG A 598 -15.68 33.13 41.91
CA ARG A 598 -16.92 33.94 41.87
C ARG A 598 -18.08 33.33 42.66
N ARG A 599 -17.77 32.51 43.67
CA ARG A 599 -18.76 31.73 44.42
C ARG A 599 -19.78 32.63 45.11
N THR A 600 -21.05 32.49 44.70
CA THR A 600 -22.20 33.02 45.47
C THR A 600 -22.99 31.91 46.18
N THR A 601 -22.89 30.67 45.68
CA THR A 601 -23.59 29.49 46.21
C THR A 601 -22.64 28.27 46.19
N GLY A 602 -22.54 27.55 47.31
CA GLY A 602 -21.59 26.45 47.49
C GLY A 602 -22.09 25.09 47.00
N GLY A 603 -21.21 24.31 46.36
CA GLY A 603 -21.48 22.92 45.94
C GLY A 603 -20.18 22.13 45.71
N THR A 604 -20.28 20.80 45.68
CA THR A 604 -19.14 19.89 45.44
C THR A 604 -18.92 19.61 43.94
N GLY A 605 -19.92 19.88 43.10
CA GLY A 605 -19.94 19.50 41.67
C GLY A 605 -19.98 17.98 41.44
N LEU A 606 -20.11 17.16 42.49
CA LEU A 606 -20.22 15.70 42.39
C LEU A 606 -21.67 15.20 42.42
N GLY A 607 -22.59 16.06 42.88
CA GLY A 607 -24.00 15.71 43.09
C GLY A 607 -24.68 15.12 41.84
N LEU A 608 -24.67 15.88 40.75
CA LEU A 608 -25.33 15.48 39.49
C LEU A 608 -24.60 14.31 38.81
N ALA A 609 -23.26 14.23 38.92
CA ALA A 609 -22.49 13.10 38.42
C ALA A 609 -22.89 11.78 39.12
N MET A 610 -23.09 11.81 40.45
CA MET A 610 -23.63 10.65 41.18
C MET A 610 -25.05 10.32 40.73
N CYS A 611 -25.92 11.31 40.53
CA CYS A 611 -27.27 11.05 40.04
C CYS A 611 -27.25 10.30 38.71
N ARG A 612 -26.36 10.67 37.78
CA ARG A 612 -26.17 9.96 36.51
C ARG A 612 -25.75 8.50 36.73
N GLN A 613 -24.70 8.26 37.52
CA GLN A 613 -24.23 6.89 37.79
C GLN A 613 -25.29 6.02 38.47
N ILE A 614 -26.07 6.58 39.39
CA ILE A 614 -27.15 5.86 40.07
C ILE A 614 -28.27 5.50 39.10
N VAL A 615 -28.77 6.49 38.34
CA VAL A 615 -29.87 6.29 37.40
C VAL A 615 -29.48 5.29 36.30
N GLU A 616 -28.27 5.39 35.76
CA GLU A 616 -27.73 4.43 34.78
C GLU A 616 -27.57 3.03 35.39
N GLY A 617 -27.09 2.93 36.63
CA GLY A 617 -26.99 1.66 37.37
C GLY A 617 -28.35 0.99 37.64
N LEU A 618 -29.42 1.79 37.74
CA LEU A 618 -30.81 1.30 37.82
C LEU A 618 -31.43 1.01 36.44
N GLY A 619 -30.70 1.18 35.34
CA GLY A 619 -31.17 0.95 33.97
C GLY A 619 -32.01 2.09 33.38
N GLY A 620 -31.94 3.29 33.98
CA GLY A 620 -32.61 4.50 33.50
C GLY A 620 -31.67 5.46 32.76
N ILE A 621 -32.20 6.62 32.41
CA ILE A 621 -31.48 7.75 31.81
C ILE A 621 -31.79 9.04 32.57
N ILE A 622 -30.84 9.98 32.67
CA ILE A 622 -31.02 11.31 33.29
C ILE A 622 -30.59 12.42 32.30
N TRP A 623 -31.36 13.50 32.23
CA TRP A 623 -31.05 14.68 31.41
C TRP A 623 -31.60 15.96 32.03
N ALA A 624 -31.19 17.11 31.49
CA ALA A 624 -31.63 18.43 31.94
C ALA A 624 -32.15 19.27 30.77
N GLU A 625 -33.17 20.08 31.02
CA GLU A 625 -33.75 21.05 30.09
C GLU A 625 -33.82 22.43 30.74
N SER A 626 -33.48 23.48 30.01
CA SER A 626 -33.62 24.87 30.45
C SER A 626 -33.71 25.80 29.24
N GLU A 627 -34.58 26.81 29.31
CA GLU A 627 -34.71 27.85 28.27
C GLU A 627 -33.64 28.96 28.39
N GLY A 628 -32.62 28.75 29.24
CA GLY A 628 -31.56 29.70 29.50
C GLY A 628 -31.73 30.46 30.83
N LYS A 629 -30.93 31.51 31.00
CA LYS A 629 -30.82 32.23 32.27
C LYS A 629 -32.14 32.85 32.74
N ASN A 630 -32.42 32.71 34.03
CA ASN A 630 -33.62 33.16 34.76
C ASN A 630 -34.94 32.56 34.26
N LYS A 631 -34.88 31.41 33.57
CA LYS A 631 -36.07 30.66 33.10
C LYS A 631 -36.31 29.38 33.88
N GLY A 632 -35.50 29.09 34.90
CA GLY A 632 -35.57 27.83 35.64
C GLY A 632 -34.96 26.66 34.88
N SER A 633 -34.94 25.50 35.53
CA SER A 633 -34.38 24.27 34.99
C SER A 633 -35.29 23.09 35.27
N GLN A 634 -35.22 22.06 34.44
CA GLN A 634 -35.93 20.80 34.64
C GLN A 634 -34.94 19.66 34.56
N PHE A 635 -34.83 18.88 35.63
CA PHE A 635 -34.05 17.65 35.64
C PHE A 635 -34.99 16.46 35.54
N HIS A 636 -34.74 15.60 34.57
CA HIS A 636 -35.57 14.45 34.27
C HIS A 636 -34.75 13.18 34.45
N PHE A 637 -35.34 12.15 35.07
CA PHE A 637 -34.75 10.82 35.07
C PHE A 637 -35.81 9.73 34.91
N THR A 638 -35.42 8.57 34.40
CA THR A 638 -36.29 7.40 34.30
C THR A 638 -35.95 6.32 35.31
N VAL A 639 -36.97 5.58 35.76
CA VAL A 639 -36.84 4.43 36.67
C VAL A 639 -37.69 3.27 36.15
N PRO A 640 -37.20 2.02 36.17
CA PRO A 640 -37.98 0.86 35.72
C PRO A 640 -39.23 0.62 36.57
N ILE A 641 -40.32 0.23 35.92
CA ILE A 641 -41.55 -0.23 36.56
C ILE A 641 -41.37 -1.68 37.02
N ALA A 642 -41.78 -1.98 38.25
CA ALA A 642 -41.84 -3.35 38.77
C ALA A 642 -42.88 -4.16 37.98
N GLN A 643 -42.44 -5.21 37.28
CA GLN A 643 -43.33 -6.13 36.61
C GLN A 643 -43.99 -7.06 37.64
N GLY A 644 -45.31 -7.06 37.70
CA GLY A 644 -46.07 -7.67 38.80
C GLY A 644 -45.91 -9.19 38.95
N LYS A 645 -45.37 -9.60 40.09
CA LYS A 645 -45.98 -10.60 40.98
C LYS A 645 -45.81 -10.06 42.40
N LEU A 646 -46.93 -9.84 43.12
CA LEU A 646 -46.86 -9.59 44.55
C LEU A 646 -46.16 -10.78 45.22
N ASP A 647 -44.94 -10.58 45.70
CA ASP A 647 -44.30 -11.52 46.61
C ASP A 647 -45.04 -11.45 47.95
N SER A 648 -46.05 -12.29 48.06
CA SER A 648 -46.67 -12.67 49.34
C SER A 648 -45.70 -13.53 50.14
N ARG A 649 -44.64 -12.92 50.67
CA ARG A 649 -43.77 -13.54 51.70
C ARG A 649 -43.57 -12.60 52.87
N SER A 650 -44.68 -12.27 53.53
CA SER A 650 -44.69 -11.69 54.87
C SER A 650 -45.93 -12.16 55.63
N ASN A 651 -46.09 -13.49 55.73
CA ASN A 651 -46.81 -14.14 56.84
C ASN A 651 -46.75 -15.67 56.69
N ARG A 652 -45.81 -16.31 57.39
CA ARG A 652 -45.98 -17.65 57.99
C ARG A 652 -44.76 -18.00 58.85
N SER A 653 -44.97 -17.86 60.15
CA SER A 653 -44.60 -18.78 61.24
C SER A 653 -43.25 -19.52 61.19
N ALA A 654 -42.46 -19.24 62.22
CA ALA A 654 -41.78 -20.21 63.10
C ALA A 654 -41.89 -21.70 62.71
N GLY A 655 -40.74 -22.33 62.47
CA GLY A 655 -40.64 -23.78 62.29
C GLY A 655 -39.25 -24.22 61.83
N THR A 656 -38.43 -24.62 62.80
CA THR A 656 -37.22 -25.46 62.72
C THR A 656 -37.00 -26.30 61.44
N ALA A 657 -35.80 -26.25 60.83
CA ALA A 657 -34.88 -27.40 60.74
C ALA A 657 -33.66 -27.19 59.79
N LYS A 658 -32.49 -27.46 60.36
CA LYS A 658 -31.26 -28.11 59.83
C LYS A 658 -30.46 -27.50 58.65
N LYS A 659 -29.23 -27.12 59.04
CA LYS A 659 -28.00 -26.95 58.26
C LYS A 659 -27.63 -28.18 57.41
N GLN A 660 -27.12 -27.94 56.20
CA GLN A 660 -25.99 -28.68 55.60
C GLN A 660 -25.23 -27.77 54.60
N PRO A 661 -23.89 -27.88 54.47
CA PRO A 661 -23.06 -26.89 53.79
C PRO A 661 -22.75 -27.22 52.32
N ALA A 662 -22.40 -26.16 51.59
CA ALA A 662 -22.01 -26.16 50.18
C ALA A 662 -20.61 -26.73 49.93
N THR A 663 -20.45 -27.42 48.80
CA THR A 663 -19.17 -27.81 48.19
C THR A 663 -18.88 -26.95 46.96
N LEU A 664 -17.73 -26.28 46.96
CA LEU A 664 -17.14 -25.52 45.84
C LEU A 664 -16.54 -26.48 44.78
N PRO A 665 -16.55 -26.15 43.48
CA PRO A 665 -15.62 -26.69 42.50
C PRO A 665 -14.40 -25.76 42.32
N GLY A 666 -13.21 -26.36 42.31
CA GLY A 666 -11.92 -25.70 42.26
C GLY A 666 -11.39 -25.37 40.85
N ASN A 667 -10.45 -24.43 40.82
CA ASN A 667 -9.58 -24.05 39.70
C ASN A 667 -8.71 -25.21 39.19
N PRO A 668 -8.37 -25.24 37.88
CA PRO A 668 -7.23 -26.00 37.39
C PRO A 668 -5.99 -25.10 37.21
N SER A 669 -4.88 -25.52 37.81
CA SER A 669 -3.54 -24.99 37.63
C SER A 669 -2.79 -25.81 36.59
N VAL A 670 -2.22 -25.10 35.60
CA VAL A 670 -0.93 -25.28 34.92
C VAL A 670 -0.12 -26.53 35.28
N LEU A 671 0.23 -27.32 34.26
CA LEU A 671 1.40 -28.20 34.22
C LEU A 671 2.09 -28.05 32.85
N LEU A 672 3.30 -27.50 32.92
CA LEU A 672 4.38 -27.70 31.95
C LEU A 672 4.95 -29.10 32.18
N ASP A 673 5.36 -29.79 31.13
CA ASP A 673 6.68 -30.43 31.04
C ASP A 673 6.97 -30.90 29.60
N ASP A 674 8.26 -30.75 29.26
CA ASP A 674 9.09 -31.26 28.15
C ASP A 674 8.94 -30.71 26.72
#